data_AF-A0A817PG92-F1
#
_entry.id   AF-A0A817PG92-F1
#
_cell.length_a   1.000
_cell.length_b   1.000
_cell.length_c   1.000
_cell.angle_alpha   90.00
_cell.angle_beta   90.00
_cell.angle_gamma   90.00
#
_symmetry.space_group_name_H-M   'P 1'
#
loop_
_entity.id
_entity.type
_entity.pdbx_description
1 polymer ?
#
loop_
_entity_poly.entity_id
_entity_poly.type
_entity_poly.pdbx_seq_one_letter_code
_entity_poly.pdbx_strand_id
1 'polypeptide(L)'
;MRTSLNGPSKTTSYEILVYTGDKRGAGTDSQVYITLLGKDGKQTGKIHLKNSNNKNPFERKQTDKFCVKGEYIGELVKLRIEHDNTGRSSGWFLDQIVVTDLNDLRTKYIATCNKWLAKDEGDRQISRELLLNKQASGIKNNNQYKITVYTGNKKSAGTDADVFITLYGNLGETSAIMLDNKKKNFEAGQKDEFTIECPTVGELNKILIAHNNKGLASGWFLDRILIEDLNKYRIYEFPCNRWLAKDEDDKQISRVLFPLKSTDHGKEPTTAIFTDVGISYTITVYTGDKKNAGTDARVYIVMHGKNSSSNKIFLSNGKFEKKSVDKFTINAPNDLSPLTALDIGHDNSGIGSGWYLDKVVVECPSTGVKQTFLCNNWLADDEGDKRIERRLKEDLSLRQIHPQTIPWHIWVYTSDKKGASKNAQVILVLYGQNGKSIDIKLEKSSNTLQQGHCDQYEADINDVGIPFKLRVSLNNQSLSTSWRLDRIEMDNLKTNQRYTFHCGRWLSKTEDDKQIIRELPAEGPGISRLLPVVQYIVDVYTGNKNSAGTDANVFINIYGECGDTGVRLLEHSLLKNKDKFEKNQVDSFVIEAVLLKQIRKIQIGHDGTGSHSGWFLNKVVIRQQDQHYEPATFICNRWLAVNEDDGQIVRELTATQHLDKTTYNVKIKTGDIFQAGTDADVHLKIFGKNSSTDKIQLKTTNNTKAQFERGCIDSFAFEFDDLGKIEHILIGHNGKNPGAGWFLDWIEIDVPVRQELYR
;
A
#
# COMPACT_ATOMS: atom_id res chain seq x y z
N MET A 1 -58.67 -18.74 -22.61
CA MET A 1 -58.89 -17.50 -23.39
C MET A 1 -57.54 -16.95 -23.82
N ARG A 2 -57.40 -16.58 -25.10
CA ARG A 2 -56.18 -16.02 -25.71
C ARG A 2 -55.74 -14.75 -24.97
N THR A 3 -54.49 -14.68 -24.53
CA THR A 3 -53.85 -13.41 -24.19
C THR A 3 -53.53 -12.66 -25.48
N SER A 4 -54.19 -11.54 -25.71
CA SER A 4 -53.88 -10.62 -26.80
C SER A 4 -52.55 -9.91 -26.51
N LEU A 5 -51.55 -10.15 -27.35
CA LEU A 5 -50.36 -9.31 -27.48
C LEU A 5 -50.80 -7.93 -27.99
N ASN A 6 -50.86 -6.93 -27.12
CA ASN A 6 -50.81 -5.53 -27.55
C ASN A 6 -49.34 -5.20 -27.86
N GLY A 7 -49.03 -4.95 -29.12
CA GLY A 7 -47.74 -4.38 -29.53
C GLY A 7 -47.49 -3.01 -28.89
N PRO A 8 -46.25 -2.49 -28.88
CA PRO A 8 -45.93 -1.21 -28.28
C PRO A 8 -46.75 -0.08 -28.93
N SER A 9 -47.32 0.78 -28.07
CA SER A 9 -48.09 1.97 -28.46
C SER A 9 -47.34 2.79 -29.53
N LYS A 10 -48.01 3.16 -30.63
CA LYS A 10 -47.45 4.01 -31.71
C LYS A 10 -47.09 5.44 -31.24
N THR A 11 -47.56 5.84 -30.07
CA THR A 11 -47.32 7.18 -29.50
C THR A 11 -46.81 7.07 -28.07
N THR A 12 -45.89 7.95 -27.69
CA THR A 12 -45.40 8.12 -26.31
C THR A 12 -45.53 9.58 -25.88
N SER A 13 -45.28 9.85 -24.61
CA SER A 13 -45.15 11.21 -24.07
C SER A 13 -43.70 11.43 -23.67
N TYR A 14 -43.15 12.59 -24.00
CA TYR A 14 -41.80 13.02 -23.65
C TYR A 14 -41.88 14.14 -22.61
N GLU A 15 -41.10 14.01 -21.55
CA GLU A 15 -40.81 15.12 -20.63
C GLU A 15 -39.54 15.84 -21.11
N ILE A 16 -39.65 17.14 -21.32
CA ILE A 16 -38.57 17.99 -21.83
C ILE A 16 -38.29 19.07 -20.79
N LEU A 17 -37.08 19.05 -20.23
CA LEU A 17 -36.56 20.12 -19.39
C LEU A 17 -35.64 21.00 -20.22
N VAL A 18 -35.91 22.30 -20.23
CA VAL A 18 -35.13 23.30 -20.95
C VAL A 18 -34.48 24.24 -19.94
N TYR A 19 -33.16 24.36 -19.99
CA TYR A 19 -32.37 25.22 -19.11
C TYR A 19 -31.92 26.46 -19.87
N THR A 20 -32.48 27.61 -19.54
CA THR A 20 -32.07 28.90 -20.10
C THR A 20 -30.95 29.49 -19.23
N GLY A 21 -29.85 29.91 -19.85
CA GLY A 21 -28.67 30.34 -19.11
C GLY A 21 -28.82 31.68 -18.40
N ASP A 22 -27.82 32.01 -17.57
CA ASP A 22 -27.82 33.21 -16.70
C ASP A 22 -27.12 34.43 -17.34
N LYS A 23 -26.94 34.43 -18.67
CA LYS A 23 -26.37 35.59 -19.36
C LYS A 23 -27.35 36.76 -19.38
N ARG A 24 -26.84 38.00 -19.39
CA ARG A 24 -27.68 39.20 -19.56
C ARG A 24 -28.42 39.09 -20.90
N GLY A 25 -29.75 39.20 -20.87
CA GLY A 25 -30.60 39.07 -22.07
C GLY A 25 -30.88 37.63 -22.52
N ALA A 26 -30.54 36.62 -21.71
CA ALA A 26 -30.63 35.22 -22.13
C ALA A 26 -32.05 34.68 -22.39
N GLY A 27 -33.09 35.37 -21.93
CA GLY A 27 -34.49 34.92 -22.08
C GLY A 27 -35.10 35.28 -23.42
N THR A 28 -36.09 34.51 -23.87
CA THR A 28 -36.76 34.72 -25.16
C THR A 28 -38.28 34.74 -25.07
N ASP A 29 -38.88 35.64 -25.84
CA ASP A 29 -40.33 35.71 -26.05
C ASP A 29 -40.77 34.97 -27.34
N SER A 30 -39.82 34.40 -28.09
CA SER A 30 -40.11 33.69 -29.34
C SER A 30 -40.82 32.36 -29.09
N GLN A 31 -41.59 31.88 -30.06
CA GLN A 31 -42.15 30.52 -29.98
C GLN A 31 -41.04 29.50 -30.25
N VAL A 32 -40.85 28.57 -29.30
CA VAL A 32 -39.79 27.55 -29.33
C VAL A 32 -40.35 26.19 -29.74
N TYR A 33 -39.66 25.53 -30.66
CA TYR A 33 -40.03 24.24 -31.22
C TYR A 33 -38.91 23.23 -31.10
N ILE A 34 -39.28 21.97 -30.89
CA ILE A 34 -38.36 20.84 -30.80
C ILE A 34 -38.76 19.71 -31.75
N THR A 35 -37.76 19.04 -32.33
CA THR A 35 -37.91 17.80 -33.11
C THR A 35 -36.94 16.76 -32.57
N LEU A 36 -37.39 15.56 -32.24
CA LEU A 36 -36.55 14.48 -31.70
C LEU A 36 -36.21 13.49 -32.82
N LEU A 37 -34.97 12.99 -32.85
CA LEU A 37 -34.49 12.05 -33.86
C LEU A 37 -33.97 10.77 -33.19
N GLY A 38 -34.46 9.62 -33.66
CA GLY A 38 -34.14 8.28 -33.18
C GLY A 38 -33.03 7.61 -33.97
N LYS A 39 -32.41 6.59 -33.37
CA LYS A 39 -31.26 5.86 -33.93
C LYS A 39 -31.53 5.23 -35.29
N ASP A 40 -32.76 4.78 -35.52
CA ASP A 40 -33.19 4.16 -36.78
C ASP A 40 -33.57 5.19 -37.87
N GLY A 41 -33.22 6.47 -37.66
CA GLY A 41 -33.50 7.56 -38.61
C GLY A 41 -34.93 8.10 -38.57
N LYS A 42 -35.80 7.58 -37.70
CA LYS A 42 -37.15 8.13 -37.46
C LYS A 42 -37.08 9.44 -36.69
N GLN A 43 -37.99 10.37 -36.95
CA GLN A 43 -38.09 11.65 -36.25
C GLN A 43 -39.53 11.96 -35.85
N THR A 44 -39.71 12.72 -34.77
CA THR A 44 -41.02 13.28 -34.46
C THR A 44 -41.39 14.38 -35.46
N GLY A 45 -42.64 14.82 -35.46
CA GLY A 45 -43.00 16.13 -36.03
C GLY A 45 -42.35 17.28 -35.25
N LYS A 46 -42.49 18.51 -35.78
CA LYS A 46 -42.10 19.75 -35.09
C LYS A 46 -43.08 20.04 -33.96
N ILE A 47 -42.63 19.92 -32.70
CA ILE A 47 -43.45 20.05 -31.50
C ILE A 47 -43.26 21.45 -30.91
N HIS A 48 -44.37 22.17 -30.66
CA HIS A 48 -44.35 23.49 -30.03
C HIS A 48 -44.31 23.36 -28.49
N LEU A 49 -43.30 23.97 -27.85
CA LEU A 49 -43.12 24.00 -26.39
C LEU A 49 -43.89 25.16 -25.75
N LYS A 50 -45.23 25.03 -25.69
CA LYS A 50 -46.13 26.10 -25.21
C LYS A 50 -46.65 25.94 -23.77
N ASN A 51 -46.76 24.71 -23.28
CA ASN A 51 -47.42 24.40 -22.00
C ASN A 51 -46.38 23.94 -20.97
N SER A 52 -45.69 24.88 -20.34
CA SER A 52 -44.73 24.64 -19.26
C SER A 52 -45.36 24.65 -17.87
N ASN A 53 -44.60 24.21 -16.88
CA ASN A 53 -44.87 24.43 -15.46
C ASN A 53 -44.81 25.92 -15.03
N ASN A 54 -44.10 26.77 -15.77
CA ASN A 54 -44.04 28.22 -15.51
C ASN A 54 -44.99 28.99 -16.45
N LYS A 55 -45.59 30.09 -15.95
CA LYS A 55 -46.52 30.92 -16.73
C LYS A 55 -45.84 31.68 -17.88
N ASN A 56 -44.57 32.06 -17.71
CA ASN A 56 -43.75 32.65 -18.77
C ASN A 56 -42.49 31.77 -18.94
N PRO A 57 -42.43 30.89 -19.96
CA PRO A 57 -41.28 30.01 -20.17
C PRO A 57 -40.09 30.74 -20.80
N PHE A 58 -38.91 30.14 -20.68
CA PHE A 58 -37.66 30.55 -21.30
C PHE A 58 -37.06 31.87 -20.77
N GLU A 59 -37.30 32.18 -19.51
CA GLU A 59 -36.65 33.31 -18.83
C GLU A 59 -35.20 33.02 -18.46
N ARG A 60 -34.39 34.07 -18.31
CA ARG A 60 -33.01 33.97 -17.85
C ARG A 60 -32.91 33.18 -16.54
N LYS A 61 -31.98 32.22 -16.46
CA LYS A 61 -31.75 31.33 -15.30
C LYS A 61 -32.94 30.43 -14.94
N GLN A 62 -33.93 30.30 -15.84
CA GLN A 62 -35.11 29.48 -15.61
C GLN A 62 -34.92 28.07 -16.14
N THR A 63 -35.59 27.12 -15.48
CA THR A 63 -35.79 25.76 -15.99
C THR A 63 -37.26 25.55 -16.26
N ASP A 64 -37.59 25.20 -17.50
CA ASP A 64 -38.96 24.98 -17.97
C ASP A 64 -39.19 23.51 -18.30
N LYS A 65 -40.28 22.97 -17.75
CA LYS A 65 -40.69 21.58 -17.94
C LYS A 65 -41.91 21.51 -18.84
N PHE A 66 -41.80 20.76 -19.93
CA PHE A 66 -42.88 20.48 -20.87
C PHE A 66 -43.17 18.98 -20.92
N CYS A 67 -44.44 18.60 -20.95
CA CYS A 67 -44.86 17.23 -21.27
C CYS A 67 -45.54 17.24 -22.64
N VAL A 68 -44.92 16.61 -23.63
CA VAL A 68 -45.38 16.64 -25.03
C VAL A 68 -45.69 15.23 -25.52
N LYS A 69 -46.75 15.07 -26.32
CA LYS A 69 -47.07 13.80 -26.97
C LYS A 69 -46.41 13.73 -28.35
N GLY A 70 -45.78 12.60 -28.66
CA GLY A 70 -45.09 12.37 -29.93
C GLY A 70 -45.14 10.91 -30.34
N GLU A 71 -44.68 10.61 -31.56
CA GLU A 71 -44.50 9.24 -32.01
C GLU A 71 -43.39 8.55 -31.22
N TYR A 72 -43.56 7.26 -30.92
CA TYR A 72 -42.48 6.47 -30.32
C TYR A 72 -41.43 6.15 -31.38
N ILE A 73 -40.27 6.81 -31.29
CA ILE A 73 -39.18 6.71 -32.27
C ILE A 73 -37.97 5.89 -31.79
N GLY A 74 -38.12 5.15 -30.67
CA GLY A 74 -37.06 4.31 -30.11
C GLY A 74 -35.97 5.12 -29.39
N GLU A 75 -34.74 4.61 -29.42
CA GLU A 75 -33.57 5.25 -28.77
C GLU A 75 -33.26 6.61 -29.42
N LEU A 76 -33.30 7.69 -28.64
CA LEU A 76 -33.03 9.05 -29.14
C LEU A 76 -31.52 9.28 -29.31
N VAL A 77 -31.13 9.86 -30.44
CA VAL A 77 -29.72 10.15 -30.77
C VAL A 77 -29.45 11.62 -30.99
N LYS A 78 -30.44 12.38 -31.45
CA LYS A 78 -30.33 13.82 -31.66
C LYS A 78 -31.64 14.54 -31.37
N LEU A 79 -31.56 15.83 -31.15
CA LEU A 79 -32.70 16.73 -31.20
C LEU A 79 -32.38 17.95 -32.04
N ARG A 80 -33.41 18.56 -32.62
CA ARG A 80 -33.35 19.89 -33.22
C ARG A 80 -34.19 20.84 -32.41
N ILE A 81 -33.59 21.93 -31.96
CA ILE A 81 -34.25 23.01 -31.22
C ILE A 81 -34.19 24.30 -32.05
N GLU A 82 -35.30 25.01 -32.17
CA GLU A 82 -35.39 26.24 -32.96
C GLU A 82 -36.47 27.19 -32.44
N HIS A 83 -36.34 28.48 -32.72
CA HIS A 83 -37.37 29.48 -32.42
C HIS A 83 -37.78 30.25 -33.68
N ASP A 84 -38.98 30.86 -33.66
CA ASP A 84 -39.52 31.61 -34.81
C ASP A 84 -39.02 33.07 -34.92
N ASN A 85 -38.16 33.50 -34.00
CA ASN A 85 -37.60 34.85 -33.94
C ASN A 85 -38.67 35.97 -33.78
N THR A 86 -39.82 35.66 -33.19
CA THR A 86 -40.86 36.64 -32.86
C THR A 86 -40.63 37.23 -31.46
N GLY A 87 -41.35 38.30 -31.10
CA GLY A 87 -41.23 38.97 -29.80
C GLY A 87 -40.20 40.11 -29.77
N ARG A 88 -40.12 40.85 -28.65
CA ARG A 88 -39.23 42.01 -28.50
C ARG A 88 -37.80 41.61 -28.12
N SER A 89 -37.64 40.48 -27.42
CA SER A 89 -36.35 39.85 -27.11
C SER A 89 -36.33 38.44 -27.71
N SER A 90 -35.94 38.33 -28.97
CA SER A 90 -35.97 37.04 -29.69
C SER A 90 -34.72 36.18 -29.49
N GLY A 91 -33.59 36.80 -29.12
CA GLY A 91 -32.34 36.09 -28.84
C GLY A 91 -32.45 35.24 -27.57
N TRP A 92 -31.93 34.02 -27.62
CA TRP A 92 -32.08 33.05 -26.53
C TRP A 92 -30.74 32.38 -26.20
N PHE A 93 -30.29 32.43 -24.95
CA PHE A 93 -29.10 31.67 -24.54
C PHE A 93 -29.52 30.33 -23.91
N LEU A 94 -29.37 29.25 -24.67
CA LEU A 94 -29.72 27.90 -24.26
C LEU A 94 -28.50 27.20 -23.64
N ASP A 95 -28.61 26.76 -22.38
CA ASP A 95 -27.57 25.97 -21.70
C ASP A 95 -27.69 24.50 -22.07
N GLN A 96 -28.85 23.89 -21.78
CA GLN A 96 -29.04 22.44 -21.90
C GLN A 96 -30.51 22.06 -22.09
N ILE A 97 -30.75 20.91 -22.73
CA ILE A 97 -32.05 20.25 -22.81
C ILE A 97 -31.91 18.81 -22.30
N VAL A 98 -32.88 18.38 -21.49
CA VAL A 98 -33.02 16.99 -21.05
C VAL A 98 -34.35 16.44 -21.55
N VAL A 99 -34.30 15.31 -22.25
CA VAL A 99 -35.47 14.61 -22.77
C VAL A 99 -35.60 13.27 -22.07
N THR A 100 -36.78 12.98 -21.53
CA THR A 100 -37.13 11.69 -20.92
C THR A 100 -38.32 11.10 -21.67
N ASP A 101 -38.19 9.88 -22.19
CA ASP A 101 -39.35 9.14 -22.69
C ASP A 101 -40.15 8.62 -21.50
N LEU A 102 -41.43 8.99 -21.37
CA LEU A 102 -42.24 8.56 -20.24
C LEU A 102 -42.59 7.07 -20.28
N ASN A 103 -42.36 6.37 -21.40
CA ASN A 103 -42.40 4.91 -21.46
C ASN A 103 -41.12 4.24 -20.93
N ASP A 104 -40.01 4.97 -20.88
CA ASP A 104 -38.73 4.54 -20.31
C ASP A 104 -38.15 5.63 -19.40
N LEU A 105 -38.75 5.76 -18.21
CA LEU A 105 -38.33 6.70 -17.17
C LEU A 105 -36.90 6.45 -16.67
N ARG A 106 -36.29 5.32 -17.04
CA ARG A 106 -34.92 4.95 -16.66
C ARG A 106 -33.87 5.54 -17.57
N THR A 107 -34.25 6.19 -18.67
CA THR A 107 -33.31 6.75 -19.63
C THR A 107 -33.55 8.23 -19.82
N LYS A 108 -32.51 9.04 -19.57
CA LYS A 108 -32.50 10.48 -19.87
C LYS A 108 -31.53 10.76 -21.00
N TYR A 109 -31.97 11.59 -21.93
CA TYR A 109 -31.17 12.03 -23.05
C TYR A 109 -30.82 13.49 -22.84
N ILE A 110 -29.53 13.79 -22.73
CA ILE A 110 -29.04 15.12 -22.39
C ILE A 110 -28.32 15.73 -23.59
N ALA A 111 -28.70 16.95 -23.98
CA ALA A 111 -28.02 17.75 -24.99
C ALA A 111 -27.59 19.09 -24.40
N THR A 112 -26.27 19.32 -24.35
CA THR A 112 -25.69 20.61 -23.95
C THR A 112 -25.54 21.51 -25.17
N CYS A 113 -25.95 22.77 -25.05
CA CYS A 113 -25.87 23.78 -26.10
C CYS A 113 -24.85 24.87 -25.75
N ASN A 114 -25.03 25.56 -24.60
CA ASN A 114 -24.21 26.69 -24.14
C ASN A 114 -23.95 27.77 -25.21
N LYS A 115 -24.95 28.10 -26.02
CA LYS A 115 -24.83 29.06 -27.14
C LYS A 115 -26.07 29.93 -27.26
N TRP A 116 -25.87 31.11 -27.84
CA TRP A 116 -26.97 31.98 -28.30
C TRP A 116 -27.64 31.35 -29.52
N LEU A 117 -28.97 31.32 -29.50
CA LEU A 117 -29.85 31.13 -30.64
C LEU A 117 -30.46 32.50 -30.93
N ALA A 118 -29.86 33.24 -31.86
CA ALA A 118 -30.18 34.63 -32.13
C ALA A 118 -29.73 34.98 -33.55
N LYS A 119 -30.26 36.04 -34.16
CA LYS A 119 -29.78 36.54 -35.47
C LYS A 119 -28.64 37.55 -35.34
N ASP A 120 -28.54 38.20 -34.19
CA ASP A 120 -27.66 39.33 -33.89
C ASP A 120 -26.54 38.96 -32.90
N GLU A 121 -26.70 37.90 -32.11
CA GLU A 121 -25.71 37.41 -31.14
C GLU A 121 -25.15 36.01 -31.45
N GLY A 122 -23.98 35.70 -30.87
CA GLY A 122 -23.33 34.39 -31.02
C GLY A 122 -22.89 34.09 -32.46
N ASP A 123 -23.30 32.92 -32.98
CA ASP A 123 -23.01 32.49 -34.35
C ASP A 123 -24.15 32.82 -35.34
N ARG A 124 -25.12 33.64 -34.91
CA ARG A 124 -26.23 34.15 -35.72
C ARG A 124 -27.20 33.08 -36.24
N GLN A 125 -27.28 31.93 -35.58
CA GLN A 125 -28.23 30.85 -35.91
C GLN A 125 -29.39 30.81 -34.91
N ILE A 126 -30.63 30.65 -35.38
CA ILE A 126 -31.85 30.54 -34.55
C ILE A 126 -32.32 29.09 -34.36
N SER A 127 -31.57 28.14 -34.89
CA SER A 127 -31.86 26.70 -34.85
C SER A 127 -30.58 25.90 -34.67
N ARG A 128 -30.63 24.81 -33.91
CA ARG A 128 -29.50 23.90 -33.72
C ARG A 128 -29.93 22.45 -33.71
N GLU A 129 -29.11 21.60 -34.30
CA GLU A 129 -29.15 20.15 -34.10
C GLU A 129 -28.13 19.78 -33.02
N LEU A 130 -28.58 19.12 -31.96
CA LEU A 130 -27.76 18.73 -30.81
C LEU A 130 -27.75 17.21 -30.68
N LEU A 131 -26.55 16.65 -30.47
CA LEU A 131 -26.40 15.23 -30.16
C LEU A 131 -26.89 14.97 -28.73
N LEU A 132 -27.69 13.92 -28.57
CA LEU A 132 -28.19 13.48 -27.28
C LEU A 132 -27.22 12.46 -26.67
N ASN A 133 -26.71 12.75 -25.48
CA ASN A 133 -26.00 11.78 -24.67
C ASN A 133 -27.01 10.96 -23.87
N LYS A 134 -27.08 9.66 -24.13
CA LYS A 134 -27.93 8.73 -23.39
C LYS A 134 -27.30 8.44 -22.04
N GLN A 135 -27.94 8.92 -20.99
CA GLN A 135 -27.66 8.51 -19.63
C GLN A 135 -28.75 7.53 -19.21
N ALA A 136 -28.37 6.32 -18.80
CA ALA A 136 -29.24 5.55 -17.94
C ALA A 136 -29.44 6.42 -16.70
N SER A 137 -30.64 6.94 -16.54
CA SER A 137 -31.01 7.79 -15.41
C SER A 137 -30.86 6.95 -14.15
N GLY A 138 -29.68 7.05 -13.55
CA GLY A 138 -29.57 7.17 -12.11
C GLY A 138 -30.66 8.12 -11.66
N ILE A 139 -31.44 7.63 -10.72
CA ILE A 139 -32.60 8.27 -10.15
C ILE A 139 -32.20 9.68 -9.68
N LYS A 140 -33.09 10.69 -9.74
CA LYS A 140 -33.02 11.78 -8.75
C LYS A 140 -33.37 11.15 -7.40
N ASN A 141 -32.43 10.41 -6.84
CA ASN A 141 -32.51 9.90 -5.47
C ASN A 141 -31.88 10.98 -4.63
N ASN A 142 -32.67 11.98 -4.23
CA ASN A 142 -32.33 12.65 -2.99
C ASN A 142 -32.32 11.56 -1.91
N ASN A 143 -31.21 11.46 -1.21
CA ASN A 143 -31.08 10.62 -0.05
C ASN A 143 -31.15 11.50 1.20
N GLN A 144 -31.77 11.00 2.25
CA GLN A 144 -31.75 11.66 3.54
C GLN A 144 -30.69 11.00 4.40
N TYR A 145 -29.72 11.79 4.86
CA TYR A 145 -28.72 11.35 5.81
C TYR A 145 -29.01 12.00 7.16
N LYS A 146 -29.10 11.17 8.21
CA LYS A 146 -29.08 11.65 9.58
C LYS A 146 -27.64 11.66 10.08
N ILE A 147 -27.11 12.85 10.29
CA ILE A 147 -25.76 13.08 10.80
C ILE A 147 -25.85 13.35 12.29
N THR A 148 -25.16 12.54 13.07
CA THR A 148 -25.00 12.73 14.52
C THR A 148 -23.55 13.08 14.79
N VAL A 149 -23.32 14.24 15.38
CA VAL A 149 -22.00 14.76 15.71
C VAL A 149 -21.79 14.64 17.22
N TYR A 150 -20.67 14.05 17.63
CA TYR A 150 -20.27 13.93 19.03
C TYR A 150 -19.11 14.90 19.29
N THR A 151 -19.38 15.96 20.06
CA THR A 151 -18.34 16.87 20.55
C THR A 151 -17.77 16.29 21.82
N GLY A 152 -16.44 16.15 21.91
CA GLY A 152 -15.82 15.51 23.07
C GLY A 152 -16.00 16.31 24.36
N ASN A 153 -15.81 15.66 25.50
CA ASN A 153 -16.03 16.25 26.83
C ASN A 153 -14.76 16.91 27.42
N LYS A 154 -13.85 17.40 26.58
CA LYS A 154 -12.65 18.12 27.04
C LYS A 154 -13.02 19.55 27.44
N LYS A 155 -12.19 20.17 28.29
CA LYS A 155 -12.35 21.58 28.66
C LYS A 155 -12.30 22.43 27.38
N SER A 156 -13.31 23.29 27.18
CA SER A 156 -13.46 24.14 25.99
C SER A 156 -13.61 23.39 24.66
N ALA A 157 -14.08 22.14 24.68
CA ALA A 157 -14.23 21.33 23.47
C ALA A 157 -15.29 21.82 22.47
N GLY A 158 -16.20 22.71 22.89
CA GLY A 158 -17.27 23.21 22.03
C GLY A 158 -16.86 24.38 21.15
N THR A 159 -17.61 24.63 20.08
CA THR A 159 -17.28 25.66 19.08
C THR A 159 -18.42 26.63 18.78
N ASP A 160 -18.06 27.90 18.58
CA ASP A 160 -18.94 28.96 18.07
C ASP A 160 -18.90 29.10 16.54
N ALA A 161 -18.06 28.30 15.86
CA ALA A 161 -17.85 28.40 14.42
C ALA A 161 -18.96 27.70 13.62
N ASP A 162 -19.19 28.17 12.39
CA ASP A 162 -20.12 27.49 11.49
C ASP A 162 -19.43 26.22 10.96
N VAL A 163 -20.03 25.05 11.19
CA VAL A 163 -19.49 23.73 10.83
C VAL A 163 -20.11 23.26 9.51
N PHE A 164 -19.27 22.71 8.63
CA PHE A 164 -19.64 22.23 7.30
C PHE A 164 -19.18 20.79 7.10
N ILE A 165 -20.00 19.99 6.43
CA ILE A 165 -19.69 18.61 6.05
C ILE A 165 -19.83 18.42 4.53
N THR A 166 -18.95 17.63 3.94
CA THR A 166 -19.06 17.14 2.57
C THR A 166 -19.03 15.62 2.57
N LEU A 167 -20.02 14.98 1.94
CA LEU A 167 -20.09 13.51 1.85
C LEU A 167 -19.48 13.04 0.54
N TYR A 168 -18.69 11.97 0.59
CA TYR A 168 -18.14 11.30 -0.58
C TYR A 168 -18.55 9.83 -0.56
N GLY A 169 -18.97 9.32 -1.70
CA GLY A 169 -19.24 7.92 -1.89
C GLY A 169 -18.99 7.47 -3.32
N ASN A 170 -19.27 6.20 -3.61
CA ASN A 170 -18.99 5.60 -4.91
C ASN A 170 -19.81 6.20 -6.09
N LEU A 171 -20.87 6.96 -5.81
CA LEU A 171 -21.68 7.63 -6.84
C LEU A 171 -21.39 9.13 -6.99
N GLY A 172 -20.47 9.68 -6.17
CA GLY A 172 -20.07 11.09 -6.26
C GLY A 172 -19.88 11.76 -4.90
N GLU A 173 -19.94 13.08 -4.89
CA GLU A 173 -19.78 13.92 -3.69
C GLU A 173 -20.91 14.95 -3.57
N THR A 174 -21.17 15.42 -2.35
CA THR A 174 -22.06 16.58 -2.12
C THR A 174 -21.28 17.88 -2.26
N SER A 175 -21.97 19.02 -2.31
CA SER A 175 -21.35 20.30 -1.93
C SER A 175 -21.09 20.33 -0.42
N ALA A 176 -20.36 21.33 0.08
CA ALA A 176 -20.26 21.59 1.51
C ALA A 176 -21.64 21.99 2.07
N ILE A 177 -22.10 21.25 3.09
CA ILE A 177 -23.40 21.43 3.74
C ILE A 177 -23.16 21.95 5.14
N MET A 178 -23.73 23.10 5.48
CA MET A 178 -23.65 23.66 6.83
C MET A 178 -24.52 22.84 7.79
N LEU A 179 -23.95 22.44 8.92
CA LEU A 179 -24.65 21.70 9.97
C LEU A 179 -25.20 22.69 11.00
N ASP A 180 -26.48 23.03 10.85
CA ASP A 180 -27.20 23.89 11.80
C ASP A 180 -28.66 23.42 11.93
N ASN A 181 -29.13 23.27 13.17
CA ASN A 181 -30.51 22.91 13.50
C ASN A 181 -31.25 24.01 14.31
N LYS A 182 -30.71 25.24 14.37
CA LYS A 182 -31.24 26.40 15.11
C LYS A 182 -31.21 26.28 16.65
N LYS A 183 -30.56 25.27 17.21
CA LYS A 183 -30.19 25.18 18.62
C LYS A 183 -28.75 25.63 18.83
N LYS A 184 -28.32 25.69 20.10
CA LYS A 184 -26.90 25.87 20.46
C LYS A 184 -26.18 24.54 20.18
N ASN A 185 -25.53 24.44 19.01
CA ASN A 185 -24.90 23.21 18.53
C ASN A 185 -23.43 23.14 18.93
N PHE A 186 -22.87 21.93 18.97
CA PHE A 186 -21.44 21.64 19.14
C PHE A 186 -20.86 22.08 20.47
N GLU A 187 -21.61 21.95 21.55
CA GLU A 187 -21.13 22.23 22.91
C GLU A 187 -20.29 21.07 23.47
N ALA A 188 -19.37 21.38 24.38
CA ALA A 188 -18.51 20.37 25.00
C ALA A 188 -19.33 19.22 25.64
N GLY A 189 -19.01 17.98 25.27
CA GLY A 189 -19.68 16.77 25.75
C GLY A 189 -21.09 16.55 25.18
N GLN A 190 -21.57 17.40 24.27
CA GLN A 190 -22.89 17.25 23.66
C GLN A 190 -22.86 16.42 22.38
N LYS A 191 -24.05 15.88 22.08
CA LYS A 191 -24.39 15.20 20.83
C LYS A 191 -25.41 16.05 20.09
N ASP A 192 -25.14 16.36 18.84
CA ASP A 192 -26.02 17.13 17.96
C ASP A 192 -26.46 16.30 16.77
N GLU A 193 -27.73 16.42 16.38
CA GLU A 193 -28.31 15.68 15.25
C GLU A 193 -28.79 16.65 14.15
N PHE A 194 -28.52 16.29 12.91
CA PHE A 194 -28.88 17.03 11.70
C PHE A 194 -29.45 16.05 10.67
N THR A 195 -30.51 16.43 9.98
CA THR A 195 -31.02 15.68 8.83
C THR A 195 -30.75 16.51 7.59
N ILE A 196 -29.95 15.96 6.67
CA ILE A 196 -29.63 16.61 5.40
C ILE A 196 -30.26 15.84 4.25
N GLU A 197 -30.78 16.58 3.27
CA GLU A 197 -31.30 16.02 2.03
C GLU A 197 -30.38 16.45 0.89
N CYS A 198 -29.71 15.49 0.26
CA CYS A 198 -28.76 15.73 -0.81
C CYS A 198 -28.82 14.60 -1.85
N PRO A 199 -28.30 14.80 -3.08
CA PRO A 199 -28.19 13.71 -4.04
C PRO A 199 -27.47 12.51 -3.44
N THR A 200 -27.95 11.29 -3.72
CA THR A 200 -27.30 10.07 -3.21
C THR A 200 -25.86 10.00 -3.67
N VAL A 201 -24.94 9.88 -2.72
CA VAL A 201 -23.52 9.65 -2.98
C VAL A 201 -23.17 8.16 -3.01
N GLY A 202 -24.18 7.29 -2.86
CA GLY A 202 -23.98 5.84 -2.88
C GLY A 202 -23.57 5.29 -1.52
N GLU A 203 -22.56 4.41 -1.50
CA GLU A 203 -21.91 3.93 -0.28
C GLU A 203 -20.83 4.93 0.14
N LEU A 204 -20.90 5.40 1.39
CA LEU A 204 -19.98 6.42 1.89
C LEU A 204 -18.57 5.84 2.06
N ASN A 205 -17.57 6.52 1.51
CA ASN A 205 -16.17 6.12 1.60
C ASN A 205 -15.30 7.11 2.38
N LYS A 206 -15.67 8.41 2.41
CA LYS A 206 -15.04 9.43 3.25
C LYS A 206 -15.99 10.62 3.45
N ILE A 207 -15.65 11.47 4.41
CA ILE A 207 -16.27 12.79 4.59
C ILE A 207 -15.20 13.85 4.77
N LEU A 208 -15.50 15.10 4.42
CA LEU A 208 -14.72 16.27 4.81
C LEU A 208 -15.55 17.04 5.84
N ILE A 209 -15.04 17.18 7.06
CA ILE A 209 -15.62 18.03 8.10
C ILE A 209 -14.75 19.28 8.25
N ALA A 210 -15.34 20.46 8.35
CA ALA A 210 -14.62 21.73 8.45
C ALA A 210 -15.41 22.77 9.26
N HIS A 211 -14.76 23.80 9.77
CA HIS A 211 -15.42 24.98 10.31
C HIS A 211 -14.78 26.28 9.81
N ASN A 212 -15.49 27.39 9.88
CA ASN A 212 -15.01 28.69 9.37
C ASN A 212 -14.19 29.52 10.38
N ASN A 213 -13.84 28.95 11.53
CA ASN A 213 -13.08 29.62 12.60
C ASN A 213 -13.70 30.95 13.10
N LYS A 214 -15.03 31.08 13.01
CA LYS A 214 -15.77 32.24 13.53
C LYS A 214 -16.01 32.10 15.03
N GLY A 215 -16.15 33.22 15.74
CA GLY A 215 -16.42 33.26 17.18
C GLY A 215 -15.17 33.32 18.06
N LEU A 216 -15.37 33.58 19.37
CA LEU A 216 -14.29 33.73 20.35
C LEU A 216 -13.74 32.37 20.82
N ALA A 217 -14.60 31.34 20.85
CA ALA A 217 -14.22 29.95 21.10
C ALA A 217 -14.43 29.12 19.83
N SER A 218 -13.61 29.38 18.80
CA SER A 218 -13.78 28.74 17.49
C SER A 218 -13.14 27.35 17.37
N GLY A 219 -12.23 26.99 18.30
CA GLY A 219 -11.62 25.66 18.37
C GLY A 219 -12.63 24.60 18.78
N TRP A 220 -12.56 23.42 18.16
CA TRP A 220 -13.55 22.37 18.33
C TRP A 220 -12.93 21.01 18.53
N PHE A 221 -13.20 20.32 19.63
CA PHE A 221 -12.76 18.93 19.79
C PHE A 221 -13.85 17.96 19.32
N LEU A 222 -13.66 17.43 18.11
CA LEU A 222 -14.56 16.45 17.50
C LEU A 222 -14.15 15.03 17.93
N ASP A 223 -15.06 14.30 18.62
CA ASP A 223 -14.88 12.89 18.98
C ASP A 223 -15.15 11.99 17.77
N ARG A 224 -16.39 11.98 17.27
CA ARG A 224 -16.79 11.17 16.11
C ARG A 224 -18.06 11.70 15.44
N ILE A 225 -18.33 11.23 14.23
CA ILE A 225 -19.58 11.49 13.48
C ILE A 225 -20.21 10.15 13.11
N LEU A 226 -21.51 9.98 13.40
CA LEU A 226 -22.31 8.89 12.85
C LEU A 226 -23.17 9.42 11.70
N ILE A 227 -23.17 8.72 10.58
CA ILE A 227 -24.03 9.06 9.44
C ILE A 227 -24.92 7.86 9.16
N GLU A 228 -26.22 8.05 9.33
CA GLU A 228 -27.23 7.06 8.98
C GLU A 228 -27.83 7.42 7.62
N ASP A 229 -27.68 6.51 6.65
CA ASP A 229 -28.39 6.55 5.37
C ASP A 229 -29.83 6.08 5.62
N LEU A 230 -30.77 7.02 5.70
CA LEU A 230 -32.16 6.73 6.09
C LEU A 230 -32.92 5.94 5.03
N ASN A 231 -32.50 5.98 3.77
CA ASN A 231 -33.14 5.22 2.70
C ASN A 231 -32.58 3.80 2.57
N LYS A 232 -31.33 3.58 2.97
CA LYS A 232 -30.68 2.26 2.92
C LYS A 232 -30.54 1.56 4.27
N TYR A 233 -30.94 2.23 5.36
CA TYR A 233 -30.84 1.71 6.73
C TYR A 233 -29.41 1.26 7.10
N ARG A 234 -28.41 2.05 6.70
CA ARG A 234 -26.98 1.82 6.98
C ARG A 234 -26.40 2.90 7.87
N ILE A 235 -25.56 2.52 8.83
CA ILE A 235 -24.85 3.46 9.69
C ILE A 235 -23.35 3.40 9.38
N TYR A 236 -22.75 4.57 9.22
CA TYR A 236 -21.32 4.77 9.04
C TYR A 236 -20.77 5.53 10.24
N GLU A 237 -19.68 5.05 10.83
CA GLU A 237 -19.02 5.72 11.95
C GLU A 237 -17.68 6.30 11.52
N PHE A 238 -17.50 7.61 11.70
CA PHE A 238 -16.29 8.35 11.34
C PHE A 238 -15.61 8.87 12.61
N PRO A 239 -14.61 8.14 13.15
CA PRO A 239 -13.86 8.60 14.32
C PRO A 239 -12.94 9.77 13.96
N CYS A 240 -12.80 10.74 14.87
CA CYS A 240 -11.91 11.88 14.72
C CYS A 240 -10.98 12.06 15.93
N ASN A 241 -11.55 12.15 17.14
CA ASN A 241 -10.88 12.30 18.43
C ASN A 241 -9.77 13.39 18.46
N ARG A 242 -10.04 14.54 17.86
CA ARG A 242 -9.04 15.61 17.64
C ARG A 242 -9.61 17.01 17.71
N TRP A 243 -8.72 17.98 17.93
CA TRP A 243 -9.08 19.39 17.79
C TRP A 243 -9.08 19.81 16.33
N LEU A 244 -10.11 20.55 15.94
CA LEU A 244 -10.22 21.34 14.73
C LEU A 244 -10.13 22.80 15.20
N ALA A 245 -8.93 23.36 15.17
CA ALA A 245 -8.64 24.67 15.76
C ALA A 245 -7.37 25.23 15.10
N LYS A 246 -7.18 26.55 15.11
CA LYS A 246 -5.92 27.17 14.61
C LYS A 246 -4.80 27.19 15.65
N ASP A 247 -5.16 27.05 16.92
CA ASP A 247 -4.32 27.21 18.09
C ASP A 247 -4.13 25.91 18.88
N GLU A 248 -4.89 24.85 18.56
CA GLU A 248 -4.78 23.53 19.20
C GLU A 248 -4.48 22.41 18.18
N ASP A 249 -3.92 21.30 18.68
CA ASP A 249 -3.58 20.08 17.92
C ASP A 249 -2.70 20.38 16.67
N ASP A 250 -3.15 20.05 15.46
CA ASP A 250 -2.39 20.25 14.22
C ASP A 250 -2.68 21.57 13.50
N LYS A 251 -3.39 22.50 14.16
CA LYS A 251 -3.74 23.81 13.64
C LYS A 251 -4.65 23.78 12.41
N GLN A 252 -5.28 22.65 12.12
CA GLN A 252 -6.22 22.51 11.01
C GLN A 252 -7.65 22.70 11.48
N ILE A 253 -8.44 23.42 10.69
CA ILE A 253 -9.88 23.65 10.92
C ILE A 253 -10.76 22.74 10.06
N SER A 254 -10.16 21.77 9.38
CA SER A 254 -10.84 20.81 8.51
C SER A 254 -10.13 19.46 8.47
N ARG A 255 -10.88 18.36 8.33
CA ARG A 255 -10.35 16.99 8.26
C ARG A 255 -11.14 16.12 7.29
N VAL A 256 -10.42 15.26 6.59
CA VAL A 256 -11.02 14.13 5.86
C VAL A 256 -11.08 12.93 6.79
N LEU A 257 -12.26 12.33 6.97
CA LEU A 257 -12.48 11.15 7.83
C LEU A 257 -13.00 9.99 6.99
N PHE A 258 -12.66 8.76 7.38
CA PHE A 258 -13.06 7.52 6.71
C PHE A 258 -13.95 6.68 7.64
N PRO A 259 -14.94 5.93 7.11
CA PRO A 259 -15.86 5.18 7.94
C PRO A 259 -15.21 3.89 8.47
N LEU A 260 -15.45 3.58 9.74
CA LEU A 260 -15.36 2.21 10.25
C LEU A 260 -16.47 1.39 9.58
N LYS A 261 -16.20 0.11 9.26
CA LYS A 261 -17.09 -0.81 8.51
C LYS A 261 -18.58 -0.55 8.79
N SER A 262 -19.39 -0.40 7.75
CA SER A 262 -20.84 -0.17 7.88
C SER A 262 -21.55 -1.38 8.50
N THR A 263 -22.41 -1.13 9.47
CA THR A 263 -23.36 -2.13 9.98
C THR A 263 -24.72 -1.93 9.30
N ASP A 264 -25.24 -3.00 8.68
CA ASP A 264 -26.66 -3.06 8.32
C ASP A 264 -27.45 -3.25 9.63
N HIS A 265 -28.56 -2.52 9.82
CA HIS A 265 -29.40 -2.65 11.00
C HIS A 265 -29.80 -4.13 11.24
N GLY A 266 -29.27 -4.74 12.31
CA GLY A 266 -29.75 -6.01 12.85
C GLY A 266 -29.07 -7.32 12.37
N LYS A 267 -27.88 -7.30 11.77
CA LYS A 267 -27.09 -8.53 11.53
C LYS A 267 -25.66 -8.43 12.07
N GLU A 268 -25.23 -9.48 12.78
CA GLU A 268 -23.84 -9.68 13.17
C GLU A 268 -22.89 -9.70 11.95
N PRO A 269 -21.61 -9.31 12.14
CA PRO A 269 -20.69 -9.05 11.05
C PRO A 269 -20.44 -10.31 10.22
N THR A 270 -21.05 -10.38 9.03
CA THR A 270 -20.75 -11.43 8.07
C THR A 270 -19.69 -10.94 7.10
N THR A 271 -18.60 -11.68 7.12
CA THR A 271 -17.37 -11.50 6.35
C THR A 271 -17.65 -11.59 4.84
N ALA A 272 -17.11 -10.61 4.11
CA ALA A 272 -16.84 -10.55 2.67
C ALA A 272 -18.01 -10.31 1.70
N ILE A 273 -18.10 -9.08 1.16
CA ILE A 273 -18.15 -8.82 -0.29
C ILE A 273 -17.30 -7.57 -0.58
N PHE A 274 -16.47 -7.67 -1.62
CA PHE A 274 -15.48 -6.71 -2.12
C PHE A 274 -16.07 -5.33 -2.40
N THR A 275 -15.53 -4.27 -1.77
CA THR A 275 -15.76 -2.89 -2.20
C THR A 275 -14.70 -2.48 -3.21
N ASP A 276 -15.15 -2.00 -4.36
CA ASP A 276 -14.38 -1.53 -5.51
C ASP A 276 -13.48 -0.35 -5.08
N VAL A 277 -12.25 -0.65 -4.64
CA VAL A 277 -11.23 0.38 -4.42
C VAL A 277 -10.69 0.77 -5.78
N GLY A 278 -10.92 2.03 -6.18
CA GLY A 278 -10.38 2.55 -7.42
C GLY A 278 -8.85 2.36 -7.50
N ILE A 279 -8.35 2.10 -8.70
CA ILE A 279 -6.93 1.93 -8.98
C ILE A 279 -6.20 3.23 -8.75
N SER A 280 -5.13 3.18 -7.96
CA SER A 280 -4.33 4.34 -7.65
C SER A 280 -3.37 4.71 -8.78
N TYR A 281 -3.18 6.01 -8.97
CA TYR A 281 -2.22 6.60 -9.87
C TYR A 281 -1.46 7.69 -9.14
N THR A 282 -0.15 7.68 -9.28
CA THR A 282 0.74 8.76 -8.85
C THR A 282 1.01 9.68 -10.03
N ILE A 283 0.71 10.97 -9.87
CA ILE A 283 0.94 12.01 -10.89
C ILE A 283 2.03 12.93 -10.38
N THR A 284 3.05 13.14 -11.19
CA THR A 284 4.12 14.10 -10.91
C THR A 284 4.13 15.16 -12.00
N VAL A 285 3.88 16.41 -11.63
CA VAL A 285 3.82 17.57 -12.52
C VAL A 285 5.10 18.36 -12.41
N TYR A 286 5.74 18.67 -13.54
CA TYR A 286 6.97 19.45 -13.61
C TYR A 286 6.70 20.82 -14.22
N THR A 287 6.81 21.87 -13.41
CA THR A 287 6.69 23.26 -13.86
C THR A 287 8.05 23.77 -14.33
N GLY A 288 8.10 24.45 -15.49
CA GLY A 288 9.36 24.82 -16.11
C GLY A 288 10.11 25.98 -15.47
N ASP A 289 11.29 26.30 -16.03
CA ASP A 289 12.19 27.40 -15.61
C ASP A 289 11.98 28.70 -16.40
N LYS A 290 10.87 28.86 -17.13
CA LYS A 290 10.61 30.15 -17.79
C LYS A 290 10.33 31.24 -16.75
N LYS A 291 10.56 32.50 -17.11
CA LYS A 291 10.20 33.64 -16.26
C LYS A 291 8.69 33.59 -16.05
N ASN A 292 8.23 33.67 -14.80
CA ASN A 292 6.82 33.56 -14.42
C ASN A 292 6.14 32.24 -14.82
N ALA A 293 6.88 31.12 -14.84
CA ALA A 293 6.35 29.83 -15.25
C ALA A 293 5.30 29.21 -14.31
N GLY A 294 5.14 29.71 -13.09
CA GLY A 294 4.21 29.15 -12.10
C GLY A 294 2.78 29.67 -12.24
N THR A 295 1.81 28.99 -11.63
CA THR A 295 0.38 29.34 -11.74
C THR A 295 -0.33 29.40 -10.39
N ASP A 296 -1.24 30.36 -10.24
CA ASP A 296 -2.22 30.44 -9.13
C ASP A 296 -3.60 29.85 -9.49
N ALA A 297 -3.81 29.49 -10.77
CA ALA A 297 -5.03 28.85 -11.25
C ALA A 297 -5.18 27.39 -10.78
N ARG A 298 -6.43 26.92 -10.69
CA ARG A 298 -6.70 25.54 -10.29
C ARG A 298 -6.44 24.58 -11.44
N VAL A 299 -5.38 23.79 -11.31
CA VAL A 299 -4.97 22.79 -12.30
C VAL A 299 -5.84 21.53 -12.21
N TYR A 300 -6.19 20.97 -13.37
CA TYR A 300 -6.89 19.70 -13.49
C TYR A 300 -6.25 18.79 -14.54
N ILE A 301 -6.55 17.50 -14.43
CA ILE A 301 -6.23 16.50 -15.44
C ILE A 301 -7.44 15.63 -15.81
N VAL A 302 -7.38 15.02 -16.99
CA VAL A 302 -8.24 13.90 -17.43
C VAL A 302 -7.34 12.82 -18.00
N MET A 303 -7.40 11.62 -17.44
CA MET A 303 -6.61 10.48 -17.90
C MET A 303 -7.44 9.64 -18.88
N HIS A 304 -6.89 9.33 -20.05
CA HIS A 304 -7.58 8.53 -21.06
C HIS A 304 -6.92 7.16 -21.17
N GLY A 305 -7.61 6.10 -20.74
CA GLY A 305 -7.21 4.72 -21.02
C GLY A 305 -7.68 4.24 -22.39
N LYS A 306 -7.46 2.95 -22.69
CA LYS A 306 -7.88 2.36 -23.98
C LYS A 306 -9.40 2.35 -24.17
N ASN A 307 -10.14 2.06 -23.12
CA ASN A 307 -11.60 1.81 -23.18
C ASN A 307 -12.43 2.81 -22.37
N SER A 308 -11.79 3.65 -21.56
CA SER A 308 -12.46 4.56 -20.63
C SER A 308 -11.57 5.78 -20.34
N SER A 309 -12.13 6.78 -19.68
CA SER A 309 -11.40 7.96 -19.25
C SER A 309 -11.84 8.34 -17.84
N SER A 310 -10.97 9.00 -17.09
CA SER A 310 -11.37 9.59 -15.82
C SER A 310 -12.32 10.77 -16.05
N ASN A 311 -12.96 11.24 -14.98
CA ASN A 311 -13.53 12.59 -14.96
C ASN A 311 -12.40 13.63 -14.90
N LYS A 312 -12.76 14.92 -14.94
CA LYS A 312 -11.84 16.01 -14.60
C LYS A 312 -11.47 15.91 -13.13
N ILE A 313 -10.20 15.69 -12.85
CA ILE A 313 -9.64 15.57 -11.50
C ILE A 313 -8.81 16.81 -11.23
N PHE A 314 -9.22 17.60 -10.24
CA PHE A 314 -8.46 18.78 -9.80
C PHE A 314 -7.28 18.34 -8.93
N LEU A 315 -6.09 18.83 -9.25
CA LEU A 315 -4.86 18.55 -8.51
C LEU A 315 -4.75 19.54 -7.35
N SER A 316 -5.63 19.37 -6.36
CA SER A 316 -5.68 20.22 -5.18
C SER A 316 -4.40 20.11 -4.35
N ASN A 317 -4.01 21.21 -3.70
CA ASN A 317 -2.79 21.38 -2.88
C ASN A 317 -1.46 21.44 -3.63
N GLY A 318 -1.46 21.43 -4.96
CA GLY A 318 -0.26 21.72 -5.75
C GLY A 318 0.12 23.20 -5.64
N LYS A 319 1.42 23.47 -5.54
CA LYS A 319 1.94 24.85 -5.56
C LYS A 319 2.20 25.32 -6.99
N PHE A 320 2.63 24.41 -7.87
CA PHE A 320 2.89 24.68 -9.28
C PHE A 320 3.78 25.91 -9.53
N GLU A 321 4.80 26.09 -8.68
CA GLU A 321 5.73 27.20 -8.75
C GLU A 321 6.80 26.99 -9.84
N LYS A 322 7.47 28.08 -10.23
CA LYS A 322 8.61 27.98 -11.15
C LYS A 322 9.64 26.95 -10.65
N LYS A 323 10.06 26.01 -11.51
CA LYS A 323 10.95 24.86 -11.19
C LYS A 323 10.39 23.87 -10.15
N SER A 324 9.09 23.92 -9.84
CA SER A 324 8.51 22.98 -8.89
C SER A 324 8.31 21.60 -9.49
N VAL A 325 8.29 20.61 -8.60
CA VAL A 325 7.81 19.26 -8.87
C VAL A 325 6.71 18.98 -7.87
N ASP A 326 5.48 18.87 -8.34
CA ASP A 326 4.30 18.64 -7.51
C ASP A 326 3.80 17.20 -7.73
N LYS A 327 3.61 16.44 -6.64
CA LYS A 327 3.23 15.02 -6.67
C LYS A 327 1.86 14.80 -6.03
N PHE A 328 1.01 14.01 -6.69
CA PHE A 328 -0.36 13.72 -6.28
C PHE A 328 -0.67 12.23 -6.37
N THR A 329 -1.46 11.72 -5.42
CA THR A 329 -2.05 10.37 -5.48
C THR A 329 -3.53 10.51 -5.79
N ILE A 330 -4.02 9.83 -6.83
CA ILE A 330 -5.44 9.84 -7.20
C ILE A 330 -5.94 8.41 -7.42
N ASN A 331 -7.24 8.18 -7.22
CA ASN A 331 -7.86 6.88 -7.45
C ASN A 331 -8.87 6.99 -8.60
N ALA A 332 -8.74 6.11 -9.59
CA ALA A 332 -9.69 5.98 -10.70
C ALA A 332 -10.51 4.69 -10.54
N PRO A 333 -11.83 4.70 -10.81
CA PRO A 333 -12.67 3.52 -10.60
C PRO A 333 -12.37 2.35 -11.56
N ASN A 334 -11.64 2.59 -12.65
CA ASN A 334 -11.29 1.58 -13.64
C ASN A 334 -9.80 1.64 -13.95
N ASP A 335 -9.25 0.54 -14.47
CA ASP A 335 -7.87 0.52 -14.95
C ASP A 335 -7.79 1.31 -16.27
N LEU A 336 -7.13 2.47 -16.19
CA LEU A 336 -6.81 3.31 -17.33
C LEU A 336 -5.42 3.00 -17.90
N SER A 337 -4.58 2.25 -17.17
CA SER A 337 -3.20 1.98 -17.57
C SER A 337 -3.12 0.88 -18.65
N PRO A 338 -2.23 1.01 -19.65
CA PRO A 338 -1.49 2.22 -20.02
C PRO A 338 -2.42 3.30 -20.56
N LEU A 339 -2.20 4.55 -20.15
CA LEU A 339 -2.89 5.71 -20.67
C LEU A 339 -2.56 5.90 -22.17
N THR A 340 -3.57 6.24 -22.95
CA THR A 340 -3.45 6.61 -24.37
C THR A 340 -3.24 8.11 -24.57
N ALA A 341 -3.75 8.93 -23.66
CA ALA A 341 -3.59 10.39 -23.64
C ALA A 341 -3.85 10.96 -22.24
N LEU A 342 -3.42 12.21 -22.04
CA LEU A 342 -3.66 12.98 -20.82
C LEU A 342 -4.11 14.39 -21.21
N ASP A 343 -5.32 14.80 -20.84
CA ASP A 343 -5.70 16.21 -20.95
C ASP A 343 -5.29 16.91 -19.66
N ILE A 344 -4.60 18.04 -19.78
CA ILE A 344 -4.19 18.88 -18.64
C ILE A 344 -4.51 20.34 -18.93
N GLY A 345 -5.01 21.06 -17.93
CA GLY A 345 -5.35 22.46 -18.05
C GLY A 345 -5.62 23.11 -16.71
N HIS A 346 -6.01 24.38 -16.73
CA HIS A 346 -6.36 25.15 -15.54
C HIS A 346 -7.63 25.98 -15.80
N ASP A 347 -8.22 26.54 -14.74
CA ASP A 347 -9.45 27.33 -14.82
C ASP A 347 -9.23 28.84 -15.06
N ASN A 348 -7.98 29.22 -15.37
CA ASN A 348 -7.56 30.60 -15.62
C ASN A 348 -7.89 31.59 -14.49
N SER A 349 -8.05 31.12 -13.25
CA SER A 349 -8.28 32.00 -12.09
C SER A 349 -6.96 32.58 -11.59
N GLY A 350 -6.97 33.82 -11.09
CA GLY A 350 -5.82 34.44 -10.45
C GLY A 350 -5.13 35.51 -11.31
N ILE A 351 -4.11 36.16 -10.76
CA ILE A 351 -3.37 37.26 -11.43
C ILE A 351 -2.19 36.68 -12.25
N GLY A 352 -1.69 35.50 -11.88
CA GLY A 352 -0.63 34.78 -12.55
C GLY A 352 -1.11 33.44 -13.08
N SER A 353 -2.23 33.43 -13.82
CA SER A 353 -2.88 32.19 -14.24
C SER A 353 -2.16 31.46 -15.39
N GLY A 354 -1.27 32.15 -16.10
CA GLY A 354 -0.47 31.57 -17.17
C GLY A 354 0.60 30.62 -16.64
N TRP A 355 0.67 29.41 -17.19
CA TRP A 355 1.47 28.33 -16.64
C TRP A 355 2.41 27.72 -17.68
N TYR A 356 3.71 27.63 -17.41
CA TYR A 356 4.63 26.91 -18.30
C TYR A 356 4.85 25.48 -17.78
N LEU A 357 4.21 24.52 -18.43
CA LEU A 357 4.30 23.11 -18.09
C LEU A 357 5.39 22.42 -18.93
N ASP A 358 6.38 21.80 -18.27
CA ASP A 358 7.40 21.00 -18.94
C ASP A 358 6.84 19.62 -19.31
N LYS A 359 6.41 18.85 -18.30
CA LYS A 359 5.91 17.49 -18.48
C LYS A 359 5.05 17.02 -17.30
N VAL A 360 4.27 15.97 -17.55
CA VAL A 360 3.57 15.20 -16.52
C VAL A 360 4.04 13.75 -16.59
N VAL A 361 4.33 13.16 -15.43
CA VAL A 361 4.65 11.74 -15.30
C VAL A 361 3.50 11.06 -14.55
N VAL A 362 2.92 10.02 -15.13
CA VAL A 362 1.86 9.23 -14.50
C VAL A 362 2.38 7.81 -14.26
N GLU A 363 2.28 7.35 -13.02
CA GLU A 363 2.70 6.03 -12.58
C GLU A 363 1.51 5.28 -12.00
N CYS A 364 1.29 4.05 -12.46
CA CYS A 364 0.22 3.18 -11.97
C CYS A 364 0.86 1.98 -11.22
N PRO A 365 0.96 2.05 -9.87
CA PRO A 365 1.58 1.02 -9.03
C PRO A 365 1.14 -0.41 -9.36
N SER A 366 -0.17 -0.62 -9.54
CA SER A 366 -0.76 -1.94 -9.78
C SER A 366 -0.36 -2.56 -11.13
N THR A 367 -0.07 -1.74 -12.14
CA THR A 367 0.40 -2.22 -13.45
C THR A 367 1.92 -2.12 -13.62
N GLY A 368 2.59 -1.37 -12.74
CA GLY A 368 4.03 -1.06 -12.82
C GLY A 368 4.38 -0.09 -13.95
N VAL A 369 3.41 0.41 -14.70
CA VAL A 369 3.65 1.26 -15.88
C VAL A 369 3.82 2.71 -15.44
N LYS A 370 4.91 3.33 -15.88
CA LYS A 370 5.21 4.75 -15.70
C LYS A 370 5.39 5.43 -17.06
N GLN A 371 4.54 6.42 -17.32
CA GLN A 371 4.42 7.09 -18.61
C GLN A 371 4.76 8.57 -18.46
N THR A 372 5.43 9.14 -19.47
CA THR A 372 5.79 10.55 -19.50
C THR A 372 5.05 11.25 -20.64
N PHE A 373 4.43 12.38 -20.33
CA PHE A 373 3.68 13.25 -21.24
C PHE A 373 4.39 14.60 -21.32
N LEU A 374 5.09 14.86 -22.42
CA LEU A 374 5.79 16.13 -22.63
C LEU A 374 4.81 17.22 -23.08
N CYS A 375 4.90 18.40 -22.48
CA CYS A 375 4.16 19.60 -22.89
C CYS A 375 5.10 20.66 -23.45
N ASN A 376 6.11 21.06 -22.66
CA ASN A 376 7.12 22.09 -22.97
C ASN A 376 6.53 23.37 -23.58
N ASN A 377 5.40 23.84 -23.05
CA ASN A 377 4.70 25.00 -23.59
C ASN A 377 3.90 25.74 -22.52
N TRP A 378 3.56 26.99 -22.83
CA TRP A 378 2.62 27.77 -22.05
C TRP A 378 1.20 27.19 -22.18
N LEU A 379 0.52 27.13 -21.04
CA LEU A 379 -0.92 27.00 -20.89
C LEU A 379 -1.39 28.36 -20.35
N ALA A 380 -1.78 29.25 -21.26
CA ALA A 380 -2.12 30.64 -20.97
C ALA A 380 -3.04 31.18 -22.07
N ASP A 381 -3.84 32.21 -21.80
CA ASP A 381 -4.69 32.87 -22.80
C ASP A 381 -4.01 34.06 -23.49
N ASP A 382 -2.91 34.56 -22.92
CA ASP A 382 -2.12 35.69 -23.39
C ASP A 382 -0.72 35.30 -23.91
N GLU A 383 -0.14 34.19 -23.44
CA GLU A 383 1.17 33.67 -23.85
C GLU A 383 1.10 32.36 -24.69
N GLY A 384 2.21 32.04 -25.37
CA GLY A 384 2.35 30.81 -26.16
C GLY A 384 1.35 30.71 -27.33
N ASP A 385 0.61 29.60 -27.39
CA ASP A 385 -0.42 29.35 -28.41
C ASP A 385 -1.83 29.76 -27.96
N LYS A 386 -1.94 30.52 -26.86
CA LYS A 386 -3.18 31.07 -26.32
C LYS A 386 -4.22 30.01 -25.95
N ARG A 387 -3.75 28.88 -25.41
CA ARG A 387 -4.59 27.79 -24.91
C ARG A 387 -4.27 27.52 -23.45
N ILE A 388 -5.29 27.41 -22.61
CA ILE A 388 -5.19 27.10 -21.18
C ILE A 388 -5.31 25.60 -20.87
N GLU A 389 -5.56 24.78 -21.90
CA GLU A 389 -5.65 23.32 -21.80
C GLU A 389 -5.04 22.65 -23.03
N ARG A 390 -4.51 21.44 -22.85
CA ARG A 390 -3.89 20.65 -23.91
C ARG A 390 -4.08 19.16 -23.69
N ARG A 391 -4.32 18.43 -24.78
CA ARG A 391 -4.21 16.97 -24.85
C ARG A 391 -2.77 16.58 -25.14
N LEU A 392 -2.15 15.89 -24.19
CA LEU A 392 -0.81 15.32 -24.31
C LEU A 392 -0.89 13.85 -24.71
N LYS A 393 0.02 13.43 -25.58
CA LYS A 393 0.24 12.02 -25.89
C LYS A 393 1.51 11.55 -25.18
N GLU A 394 1.54 10.28 -24.83
CA GLU A 394 2.72 9.69 -24.21
C GLU A 394 3.92 9.73 -25.16
N ASP A 395 5.09 10.01 -24.61
CA ASP A 395 6.37 9.69 -25.24
C ASP A 395 6.75 8.24 -24.91
N LEU A 396 6.52 7.33 -25.85
CA LEU A 396 6.79 5.90 -25.70
C LEU A 396 8.27 5.59 -25.42
N SER A 397 9.19 6.46 -25.84
CA SER A 397 10.64 6.26 -25.60
C SER A 397 11.02 6.45 -24.13
N LEU A 398 10.17 7.13 -23.36
CA LEU A 398 10.36 7.42 -21.93
C LEU A 398 9.57 6.48 -21.01
N ARG A 399 8.86 5.48 -21.56
CA ARG A 399 8.09 4.53 -20.75
C ARG A 399 9.02 3.67 -19.90
N GLN A 400 8.67 3.55 -18.63
CA GLN A 400 9.36 2.67 -17.68
C GLN A 400 8.38 1.62 -17.15
N ILE A 401 8.88 0.41 -16.94
CA ILE A 401 8.14 -0.69 -16.32
C ILE A 401 8.86 -1.06 -15.03
N HIS A 402 8.15 -0.92 -13.91
CA HIS A 402 8.61 -1.27 -12.58
C HIS A 402 7.89 -2.54 -12.09
N PRO A 403 8.44 -3.22 -11.08
CA PRO A 403 7.69 -4.24 -10.34
C PRO A 403 6.38 -3.66 -9.80
N GLN A 404 5.31 -4.45 -9.85
CA GLN A 404 4.01 -4.03 -9.36
C GLN A 404 4.05 -3.82 -7.84
N THR A 405 3.44 -2.73 -7.42
CA THR A 405 3.31 -2.36 -6.01
C THR A 405 1.84 -2.12 -5.66
N ILE A 406 1.54 -2.29 -4.38
CA ILE A 406 0.25 -2.06 -3.78
C ILE A 406 0.37 -0.77 -2.98
N PRO A 407 -0.54 0.19 -3.15
CA PRO A 407 -0.53 1.40 -2.34
C PRO A 407 -1.06 1.09 -0.93
N TRP A 408 -0.42 1.68 0.08
CA TRP A 408 -0.79 1.55 1.49
C TRP A 408 -0.90 2.93 2.14
N HIS A 409 -1.88 3.08 3.02
CA HIS A 409 -1.90 4.17 3.99
C HIS A 409 -1.29 3.71 5.31
N ILE A 410 -0.50 4.57 5.94
CA ILE A 410 0.24 4.26 7.17
C ILE A 410 -0.07 5.34 8.20
N TRP A 411 -0.57 4.95 9.37
CA TRP A 411 -0.79 5.82 10.53
C TRP A 411 0.20 5.48 11.62
N VAL A 412 0.98 6.46 12.03
CA VAL A 412 2.03 6.30 13.05
C VAL A 412 1.63 7.06 14.29
N TYR A 413 1.38 6.35 15.39
CA TYR A 413 0.97 6.92 16.67
C TYR A 413 2.19 7.10 17.58
N THR A 414 2.61 8.35 17.78
CA THR A 414 3.68 8.67 18.73
C THR A 414 3.09 8.83 20.13
N SER A 415 3.76 8.27 21.14
CA SER A 415 3.29 8.35 22.53
C SER A 415 3.20 9.79 23.04
N ASP A 416 2.26 10.02 23.93
CA ASP A 416 2.03 11.24 24.71
C ASP A 416 3.04 11.49 25.86
N LYS A 417 4.07 10.64 26.04
CA LYS A 417 5.09 10.85 27.09
C LYS A 417 6.01 12.04 26.78
N LYS A 418 6.35 12.82 27.80
CA LYS A 418 7.22 14.00 27.66
C LYS A 418 8.56 13.62 27.01
N GLY A 419 8.89 14.27 25.90
CA GLY A 419 10.14 14.02 25.16
C GLY A 419 10.10 12.81 24.22
N ALA A 420 8.90 12.32 23.87
CA ALA A 420 8.69 11.15 23.00
C ALA A 420 9.19 11.30 21.55
N SER A 421 9.78 12.43 21.15
CA SER A 421 10.37 12.57 19.81
C SER A 421 11.44 13.67 19.74
N LYS A 422 12.62 13.28 19.27
CA LYS A 422 13.70 14.18 18.86
C LYS A 422 14.36 13.63 17.60
N ASN A 423 14.31 14.37 16.48
CA ASN A 423 15.10 14.15 15.27
C ASN A 423 15.24 12.67 14.81
N ALA A 424 14.12 11.97 14.65
CA ALA A 424 14.07 10.59 14.15
C ALA A 424 13.74 10.55 12.66
N GLN A 425 14.58 9.92 11.84
CA GLN A 425 14.19 9.44 10.52
C GLN A 425 13.83 7.96 10.68
N VAL A 426 12.58 7.62 10.39
CA VAL A 426 12.03 6.28 10.65
C VAL A 426 12.01 5.47 9.36
N ILE A 427 12.46 4.22 9.46
CA ILE A 427 12.42 3.24 8.38
C ILE A 427 11.55 2.07 8.82
N LEU A 428 10.58 1.72 7.99
CA LEU A 428 9.71 0.56 8.16
C LEU A 428 10.07 -0.53 7.13
N VAL A 429 9.97 -1.79 7.54
CA VAL A 429 10.02 -2.94 6.64
C VAL A 429 8.91 -3.90 7.01
N LEU A 430 7.96 -4.09 6.09
CA LEU A 430 6.80 -4.96 6.27
C LEU A 430 7.13 -6.37 5.77
N TYR A 431 6.82 -7.39 6.57
CA TYR A 431 7.03 -8.80 6.24
C TYR A 431 5.70 -9.52 6.17
N GLY A 432 5.56 -10.38 5.16
CA GLY A 432 4.40 -11.23 4.95
C GLY A 432 4.76 -12.54 4.24
N GLN A 433 3.74 -13.33 3.92
CA GLN A 433 3.91 -14.67 3.33
C GLN A 433 4.73 -14.71 2.04
N ASN A 434 4.74 -13.62 1.27
CA ASN A 434 5.44 -13.52 -0.01
C ASN A 434 6.83 -12.86 0.11
N GLY A 435 7.32 -12.66 1.33
CA GLY A 435 8.62 -12.05 1.60
C GLY A 435 8.50 -10.73 2.36
N LYS A 436 9.35 -9.77 2.04
CA LYS A 436 9.40 -8.47 2.73
C LYS A 436 9.37 -7.31 1.75
N SER A 437 8.99 -6.15 2.26
CA SER A 437 9.05 -4.90 1.52
C SER A 437 10.50 -4.43 1.34
N ILE A 438 10.69 -3.48 0.43
CA ILE A 438 11.82 -2.56 0.49
C ILE A 438 11.71 -1.65 1.73
N ASP A 439 12.78 -0.88 2.01
CA ASP A 439 12.79 0.11 3.08
C ASP A 439 11.79 1.24 2.81
N ILE A 440 10.77 1.35 3.66
CA ILE A 440 9.77 2.42 3.62
C ILE A 440 10.26 3.54 4.52
N LYS A 441 10.78 4.61 3.90
CA LYS A 441 11.27 5.79 4.61
C LYS A 441 10.12 6.74 4.88
N LEU A 442 9.84 7.03 6.14
CA LEU A 442 8.85 8.06 6.50
C LEU A 442 9.49 9.44 6.32
N GLU A 443 8.98 10.21 5.35
CA GLU A 443 9.49 11.55 5.05
C GLU A 443 9.23 12.52 6.21
N LYS A 444 10.25 13.30 6.58
CA LYS A 444 10.16 14.24 7.69
C LYS A 444 9.59 15.57 7.20
N SER A 445 8.50 16.02 7.82
CA SER A 445 8.10 17.43 7.78
C SER A 445 8.42 18.10 9.12
N SER A 446 8.34 19.42 9.21
CA SER A 446 8.66 20.15 10.46
C SER A 446 7.81 19.72 11.66
N ASN A 447 6.67 19.05 11.42
CA ASN A 447 5.69 18.68 12.44
C ASN A 447 5.44 17.16 12.60
N THR A 448 6.22 16.29 11.96
CA THR A 448 6.00 14.83 12.05
C THR A 448 6.56 14.23 13.34
N LEU A 449 5.90 13.18 13.83
CA LEU A 449 6.26 12.37 14.99
C LEU A 449 6.24 13.15 16.30
N GLN A 450 5.33 14.11 16.46
CA GLN A 450 5.22 14.87 17.70
C GLN A 450 4.59 14.05 18.83
N GLN A 451 4.93 14.39 20.07
CA GLN A 451 4.40 13.74 21.26
C GLN A 451 2.87 13.73 21.27
N GLY A 452 2.26 12.54 21.29
CA GLY A 452 0.80 12.37 21.31
C GLY A 452 0.12 12.54 19.94
N HIS A 453 0.89 12.76 18.87
CA HIS A 453 0.33 12.90 17.52
C HIS A 453 0.26 11.55 16.80
N CYS A 454 -0.74 11.45 15.93
CA CYS A 454 -0.77 10.48 14.84
C CYS A 454 -0.43 11.18 13.52
N ASP A 455 0.53 10.63 12.81
CA ASP A 455 0.98 11.11 11.49
C ASP A 455 0.56 10.11 10.41
N GLN A 456 0.17 10.61 9.23
CA GLN A 456 -0.24 9.78 8.11
C GLN A 456 0.80 9.84 6.99
N TYR A 457 1.08 8.68 6.39
CA TYR A 457 1.97 8.51 5.26
C TYR A 457 1.33 7.61 4.21
N GLU A 458 1.83 7.71 2.98
CA GLU A 458 1.49 6.81 1.88
C GLU A 458 2.76 6.09 1.41
N ALA A 459 2.63 4.81 1.06
CA ALA A 459 3.74 4.04 0.51
C ALA A 459 3.25 3.01 -0.51
N ASP A 460 4.00 2.88 -1.60
CA ASP A 460 3.83 1.80 -2.57
C ASP A 460 4.72 0.62 -2.16
N ILE A 461 4.11 -0.50 -1.81
CA ILE A 461 4.79 -1.68 -1.25
C ILE A 461 4.60 -2.87 -2.20
N ASN A 462 5.65 -3.62 -2.52
CA ASN A 462 5.50 -4.87 -3.26
C ASN A 462 4.54 -5.84 -2.54
N ASP A 463 3.91 -6.75 -3.28
CA ASP A 463 2.97 -7.69 -2.69
C ASP A 463 3.69 -8.64 -1.70
N VAL A 464 3.54 -8.35 -0.41
CA VAL A 464 4.06 -9.17 0.69
C VAL A 464 3.07 -10.26 1.12
N GLY A 465 1.89 -10.36 0.50
CA GLY A 465 0.81 -11.24 0.95
C GLY A 465 0.23 -10.80 2.30
N ILE A 466 -0.26 -11.76 3.09
CA ILE A 466 -0.75 -11.48 4.45
C ILE A 466 0.46 -11.11 5.34
N PRO A 467 0.51 -9.88 5.90
CA PRO A 467 1.58 -9.47 6.80
C PRO A 467 1.58 -10.28 8.09
N PHE A 468 2.77 -10.49 8.66
CA PHE A 468 2.91 -11.10 10.00
C PHE A 468 3.87 -10.33 10.90
N LYS A 469 4.69 -9.42 10.35
CA LYS A 469 5.71 -8.68 11.09
C LYS A 469 5.98 -7.32 10.46
N LEU A 470 6.19 -6.29 11.29
CA LEU A 470 6.71 -4.99 10.89
C LEU A 470 7.99 -4.71 11.66
N ARG A 471 9.08 -4.43 10.96
CA ARG A 471 10.31 -3.90 11.57
C ARG A 471 10.30 -2.38 11.49
N VAL A 472 10.56 -1.73 12.61
CA VAL A 472 10.65 -0.27 12.75
C VAL A 472 12.03 0.10 13.26
N SER A 473 12.73 1.00 12.58
CA SER A 473 14.10 1.39 12.93
C SER A 473 14.36 2.89 12.76
N LEU A 474 15.32 3.42 13.50
CA LEU A 474 15.80 4.80 13.34
C LEU A 474 17.09 4.82 12.52
N ASN A 475 17.13 5.66 11.48
CA ASN A 475 18.29 5.78 10.58
C ASN A 475 19.47 6.54 11.20
N ASN A 476 19.22 7.43 12.16
CA ASN A 476 20.23 8.32 12.72
C ASN A 476 20.67 7.84 14.11
N GLN A 477 21.96 7.52 14.25
CA GLN A 477 22.55 7.00 15.49
C GLN A 477 22.94 8.11 16.50
N SER A 478 22.51 9.35 16.26
CA SER A 478 22.78 10.45 17.19
C SER A 478 22.21 10.14 18.58
N LEU A 479 23.01 10.40 19.62
CA LEU A 479 22.60 10.28 21.03
C LEU A 479 21.41 11.20 21.38
N SER A 480 21.12 12.20 20.55
CA SER A 480 19.97 13.08 20.73
C SER A 480 18.64 12.47 20.23
N THR A 481 18.69 11.37 19.48
CA THR A 481 17.53 10.78 18.83
C THR A 481 16.84 9.79 19.76
N SER A 482 15.62 10.12 20.16
CA SER A 482 14.77 9.28 21.01
C SER A 482 13.35 9.40 20.52
N TRP A 483 12.67 8.26 20.35
CA TRP A 483 11.28 8.22 19.91
C TRP A 483 10.51 7.14 20.65
N ARG A 484 9.32 7.43 21.19
CA ARG A 484 8.46 6.42 21.80
C ARG A 484 7.26 6.14 20.90
N LEU A 485 7.27 4.98 20.27
CA LEU A 485 6.20 4.51 19.40
C LEU A 485 5.11 3.85 20.23
N ASP A 486 3.85 4.28 20.05
CA ASP A 486 2.69 3.59 20.61
C ASP A 486 2.30 2.41 19.71
N ARG A 487 1.86 2.69 18.48
CA ARG A 487 1.54 1.68 17.47
C ARG A 487 1.62 2.25 16.05
N ILE A 488 1.58 1.36 15.06
CA ILE A 488 1.41 1.70 13.65
C ILE A 488 0.17 0.96 13.12
N GLU A 489 -0.68 1.64 12.37
CA GLU A 489 -1.77 1.03 11.61
C GLU A 489 -1.46 1.17 10.11
N MET A 490 -1.71 0.13 9.33
CA MET A 490 -1.44 0.11 7.88
C MET A 490 -2.65 -0.45 7.12
N ASP A 491 -3.16 0.30 6.16
CA ASP A 491 -4.26 -0.15 5.29
C ASP A 491 -3.71 -0.59 3.94
N ASN A 492 -3.97 -1.84 3.58
CA ASN A 492 -3.75 -2.34 2.23
C ASN A 492 -4.88 -1.81 1.34
N LEU A 493 -4.59 -0.88 0.44
CA LEU A 493 -5.65 -0.27 -0.37
C LEU A 493 -6.13 -1.19 -1.50
N LYS A 494 -5.41 -2.25 -1.85
CA LYS A 494 -5.89 -3.25 -2.81
C LYS A 494 -6.92 -4.19 -2.16
N THR A 495 -6.72 -4.59 -0.92
CA THR A 495 -7.62 -5.54 -0.22
C THR A 495 -8.58 -4.88 0.77
N ASN A 496 -8.39 -3.58 1.04
CA ASN A 496 -9.10 -2.81 2.05
C ASN A 496 -9.01 -3.44 3.46
N GLN A 497 -7.86 -4.05 3.77
CA GLN A 497 -7.59 -4.69 5.05
C GLN A 497 -6.63 -3.83 5.87
N ARG A 498 -7.02 -3.57 7.12
CA ARG A 498 -6.19 -2.88 8.12
C ARG A 498 -5.38 -3.89 8.93
N TYR A 499 -4.10 -3.57 9.11
CA TYR A 499 -3.20 -4.27 10.00
C TYR A 499 -2.67 -3.33 11.08
N THR A 500 -2.61 -3.79 12.32
CA THR A 500 -2.15 -3.03 13.48
C THR A 500 -0.88 -3.66 14.06
N PHE A 501 0.07 -2.81 14.46
CA PHE A 501 1.36 -3.18 15.00
C PHE A 501 1.60 -2.43 16.31
N HIS A 502 1.39 -3.09 17.44
CA HIS A 502 1.56 -2.49 18.76
C HIS A 502 3.04 -2.50 19.18
N CYS A 503 3.53 -1.37 19.71
CA CYS A 503 4.90 -1.24 20.19
C CYS A 503 4.97 -0.86 21.67
N GLY A 504 4.45 0.32 22.04
CA GLY A 504 4.50 0.84 23.42
C GLY A 504 5.90 1.02 24.03
N ARG A 505 6.96 1.09 23.22
CA ARG A 505 8.37 1.05 23.68
C ARG A 505 9.19 2.20 23.11
N TRP A 506 10.32 2.50 23.74
CA TRP A 506 11.24 3.51 23.20
C TRP A 506 12.11 2.92 22.09
N LEU A 507 12.44 3.76 21.10
CA LEU A 507 13.50 3.57 20.13
C LEU A 507 14.51 4.68 20.43
N SER A 508 15.52 4.37 21.24
CA SER A 508 16.45 5.36 21.80
C SER A 508 17.74 4.70 22.22
N LYS A 509 18.88 5.41 22.14
CA LYS A 509 20.16 4.95 22.71
C LYS A 509 20.30 5.25 24.21
N THR A 510 19.41 6.05 24.79
CA THR A 510 19.51 6.50 26.19
C THR A 510 18.34 6.07 27.07
N GLU A 511 17.22 5.68 26.48
CA GLU A 511 15.99 5.28 27.19
C GLU A 511 15.74 3.76 27.04
N ASP A 512 14.92 3.21 27.94
CA ASP A 512 14.46 1.81 27.93
C ASP A 512 15.64 0.81 27.88
N ASP A 513 15.70 -0.05 26.87
CA ASP A 513 16.75 -1.05 26.65
C ASP A 513 17.87 -0.56 25.70
N LYS A 514 17.89 0.74 25.40
CA LYS A 514 18.86 1.41 24.51
C LYS A 514 18.83 0.90 23.06
N GLN A 515 17.76 0.23 22.64
CA GLN A 515 17.57 -0.22 21.27
C GLN A 515 16.87 0.84 20.41
N ILE A 516 17.27 0.93 19.14
CA ILE A 516 16.66 1.82 18.14
C ILE A 516 15.90 1.05 17.05
N ILE A 517 15.67 -0.25 17.27
CA ILE A 517 14.94 -1.13 16.34
C ILE A 517 13.90 -1.93 17.14
N ARG A 518 12.70 -2.07 16.57
CA ARG A 518 11.62 -2.90 17.09
C ARG A 518 11.07 -3.80 16.00
N GLU A 519 10.74 -5.03 16.34
CA GLU A 519 9.93 -5.90 15.49
C GLU A 519 8.59 -6.13 16.16
N LEU A 520 7.52 -5.84 15.41
CA LEU A 520 6.16 -5.80 15.89
C LEU A 520 5.35 -6.89 15.19
N PRO A 521 4.67 -7.80 15.90
CA PRO A 521 3.74 -8.74 15.30
C PRO A 521 2.59 -8.00 14.62
N ALA A 522 2.12 -8.51 13.48
CA ALA A 522 0.94 -7.98 12.81
C ALA A 522 -0.35 -8.50 13.47
N GLU A 523 -1.32 -7.63 13.70
CA GLU A 523 -2.71 -7.96 14.03
C GLU A 523 -3.62 -7.56 12.87
N GLY A 524 -4.57 -8.41 12.47
CA GLY A 524 -5.48 -8.08 11.37
C GLY A 524 -6.09 -9.29 10.63
N PRO A 525 -6.81 -9.04 9.54
CA PRO A 525 -7.46 -10.09 8.74
C PRO A 525 -6.46 -11.13 8.22
N GLY A 526 -6.83 -12.41 8.35
CA GLY A 526 -6.00 -13.54 7.92
C GLY A 526 -4.95 -13.99 8.94
N ILE A 527 -4.87 -13.33 10.11
CA ILE A 527 -3.93 -13.66 11.18
C ILE A 527 -4.71 -14.24 12.36
N SER A 528 -4.66 -15.57 12.52
CA SER A 528 -5.33 -16.27 13.62
C SER A 528 -4.50 -16.33 14.90
N ARG A 529 -3.17 -16.30 14.77
CA ARG A 529 -2.23 -16.34 15.89
C ARG A 529 -1.05 -15.42 15.63
N LEU A 530 -0.81 -14.52 16.58
CA LEU A 530 0.32 -13.61 16.55
C LEU A 530 1.63 -14.37 16.75
N LEU A 531 2.65 -14.03 15.96
CA LEU A 531 4.00 -14.49 16.22
C LEU A 531 4.52 -13.77 17.47
N PRO A 532 5.00 -14.48 18.50
CA PRO A 532 5.50 -13.83 19.70
C PRO A 532 6.80 -13.08 19.41
N VAL A 533 7.05 -12.02 20.17
CA VAL A 533 8.37 -11.41 20.28
C VAL A 533 9.17 -12.22 21.28
N VAL A 534 10.36 -12.69 20.89
CA VAL A 534 11.22 -13.57 21.67
C VAL A 534 12.64 -13.02 21.76
N GLN A 535 13.41 -13.49 22.73
CA GLN A 535 14.82 -13.14 22.91
C GLN A 535 15.73 -14.25 22.36
N TYR A 536 16.63 -13.86 21.47
CA TYR A 536 17.71 -14.70 20.95
C TYR A 536 19.02 -14.34 21.65
N ILE A 537 19.64 -15.33 22.28
CA ILE A 537 20.99 -15.23 22.85
C ILE A 537 21.98 -15.59 21.74
N VAL A 538 22.87 -14.65 21.42
CA VAL A 538 23.91 -14.79 20.40
C VAL A 538 25.26 -14.86 21.08
N ASP A 539 25.86 -16.05 21.10
CA ASP A 539 27.21 -16.28 21.61
C ASP A 539 28.21 -16.21 20.45
N VAL A 540 29.11 -15.23 20.50
CA VAL A 540 30.15 -15.00 19.49
C VAL A 540 31.48 -15.48 20.04
N TYR A 541 32.13 -16.41 19.35
CA TYR A 541 33.42 -16.97 19.73
C TYR A 541 34.52 -16.36 18.86
N THR A 542 35.34 -15.49 19.44
CA THR A 542 36.57 -15.03 18.79
C THR A 542 37.63 -16.13 18.90
N GLY A 543 38.33 -16.44 17.81
CA GLY A 543 39.30 -17.52 17.81
C GLY A 543 40.61 -17.21 18.54
N ASN A 544 41.45 -18.22 18.68
CA ASN A 544 42.70 -18.16 19.45
C ASN A 544 43.94 -17.85 18.58
N LYS A 545 43.78 -17.19 17.43
CA LYS A 545 44.90 -16.76 16.58
C LYS A 545 45.59 -15.53 17.18
N ASN A 546 46.83 -15.26 16.78
CA ASN A 546 47.51 -14.02 17.21
C ASN A 546 46.77 -12.81 16.63
N SER A 547 46.54 -11.79 17.47
CA SER A 547 45.76 -10.60 17.10
C SER A 547 44.35 -10.88 16.58
N ALA A 548 43.72 -11.95 17.08
CA ALA A 548 42.39 -12.37 16.64
C ALA A 548 41.24 -11.44 17.07
N GLY A 549 41.46 -10.55 18.05
CA GLY A 549 40.43 -9.64 18.57
C GLY A 549 40.24 -8.39 17.71
N THR A 550 39.12 -7.68 17.91
CA THR A 550 38.78 -6.49 17.13
C THR A 550 38.22 -5.36 17.97
N ASP A 551 38.64 -4.13 17.65
CA ASP A 551 38.11 -2.89 18.23
C ASP A 551 36.91 -2.34 17.44
N ALA A 552 36.58 -2.97 16.30
CA ALA A 552 35.54 -2.49 15.39
C ALA A 552 34.13 -2.76 15.91
N ASN A 553 33.14 -2.01 15.42
CA ASN A 553 31.75 -2.26 15.80
C ASN A 553 31.21 -3.49 15.09
N VAL A 554 31.06 -4.60 15.83
CA VAL A 554 30.52 -5.85 15.31
C VAL A 554 29.00 -5.80 15.20
N PHE A 555 28.46 -6.30 14.09
CA PHE A 555 27.03 -6.42 13.83
C PHE A 555 26.65 -7.79 13.29
N ILE A 556 25.37 -8.16 13.47
CA ILE A 556 24.79 -9.40 12.96
C ILE A 556 23.39 -9.17 12.37
N ASN A 557 23.04 -9.91 11.32
CA ASN A 557 21.66 -10.09 10.86
C ASN A 557 21.33 -11.58 10.87
N ILE A 558 20.23 -11.97 11.52
CA ILE A 558 19.81 -13.36 11.69
C ILE A 558 18.63 -13.62 10.75
N TYR A 559 18.71 -14.69 9.96
CA TYR A 559 17.68 -15.10 9.00
C TYR A 559 17.07 -16.45 9.41
N GLY A 560 15.74 -16.47 9.49
CA GLY A 560 14.96 -17.70 9.67
C GLY A 560 13.81 -17.80 8.66
N GLU A 561 12.86 -18.70 8.92
CA GLU A 561 11.71 -18.93 8.04
C GLU A 561 10.75 -17.74 8.02
N CYS A 562 10.62 -17.03 9.14
CA CYS A 562 9.76 -15.86 9.27
C CYS A 562 10.52 -14.53 9.04
N GLY A 563 11.49 -14.53 8.11
CA GLY A 563 12.23 -13.35 7.69
C GLY A 563 13.55 -13.16 8.44
N ASP A 564 13.99 -11.90 8.56
CA ASP A 564 15.26 -11.53 9.19
C ASP A 564 15.11 -10.48 10.29
N THR A 565 16.08 -10.39 11.19
CA THR A 565 16.11 -9.38 12.26
C THR A 565 16.45 -7.99 11.76
N GLY A 566 17.08 -7.90 10.59
CA GLY A 566 17.87 -6.76 10.18
C GLY A 566 19.20 -6.70 10.92
N VAL A 567 20.05 -5.78 10.50
CA VAL A 567 21.36 -5.57 11.11
C VAL A 567 21.17 -5.08 12.55
N ARG A 568 21.79 -5.80 13.48
CA ARG A 568 21.81 -5.53 14.93
C ARG A 568 23.27 -5.32 15.35
N LEU A 569 23.57 -4.17 15.95
CA LEU A 569 24.89 -3.91 16.54
C LEU A 569 25.02 -4.68 17.86
N LEU A 570 26.19 -5.29 18.08
CA LEU A 570 26.49 -6.07 19.28
C LEU A 570 27.21 -5.21 20.33
N GLU A 571 26.50 -4.18 20.84
CA GLU A 571 27.09 -3.15 21.71
C GLU A 571 27.19 -3.58 23.20
N HIS A 572 26.20 -4.33 23.69
CA HIS A 572 26.01 -4.62 25.11
C HIS A 572 26.05 -6.13 25.41
N SER A 573 27.23 -6.62 25.85
CA SER A 573 27.45 -8.03 26.21
C SER A 573 26.84 -8.35 27.58
N LEU A 574 26.19 -9.50 27.69
CA LEU A 574 25.64 -10.07 28.93
C LEU A 574 26.74 -10.47 29.92
N LEU A 575 27.93 -10.81 29.42
CA LEU A 575 29.04 -11.31 30.23
C LEU A 575 29.84 -10.18 30.92
N LYS A 576 29.46 -8.91 30.71
CA LYS A 576 30.12 -7.71 31.27
C LYS A 576 31.63 -7.68 31.04
N ASN A 577 32.10 -8.30 29.95
CA ASN A 577 33.50 -8.22 29.53
C ASN A 577 33.86 -6.74 29.31
N LYS A 578 35.01 -6.31 29.85
CA LYS A 578 35.47 -4.91 29.80
C LYS A 578 35.75 -4.48 28.36
N ASP A 579 36.35 -5.38 27.59
CA ASP A 579 36.52 -5.26 26.15
C ASP A 579 35.85 -6.46 25.46
N LYS A 580 35.24 -6.24 24.30
CA LYS A 580 34.44 -7.26 23.61
C LYS A 580 35.26 -7.83 22.47
N PHE A 581 35.00 -9.10 22.12
CA PHE A 581 35.57 -9.78 20.97
C PHE A 581 37.08 -10.01 21.05
N GLU A 582 37.67 -10.11 22.25
CA GLU A 582 39.10 -10.40 22.41
C GLU A 582 39.51 -11.81 21.96
N LYS A 583 40.81 -12.00 21.72
CA LYS A 583 41.37 -13.32 21.38
C LYS A 583 40.92 -14.39 22.38
N ASN A 584 40.36 -15.49 21.85
CA ASN A 584 39.87 -16.63 22.64
C ASN A 584 38.74 -16.28 23.64
N GLN A 585 38.02 -15.18 23.40
CA GLN A 585 36.88 -14.76 24.20
C GLN A 585 35.55 -15.24 23.62
N VAL A 586 34.57 -15.38 24.50
CA VAL A 586 33.16 -15.54 24.14
C VAL A 586 32.40 -14.32 24.65
N ASP A 587 31.60 -13.73 23.78
CA ASP A 587 30.69 -12.63 24.12
C ASP A 587 29.25 -13.00 23.78
N SER A 588 28.34 -12.75 24.73
CA SER A 588 26.93 -13.12 24.61
C SER A 588 26.04 -11.88 24.52
N PHE A 589 25.14 -11.84 23.54
CA PHE A 589 24.26 -10.69 23.30
C PHE A 589 22.79 -11.13 23.24
N VAL A 590 21.87 -10.23 23.57
CA VAL A 590 20.42 -10.48 23.43
C VAL A 590 19.88 -9.68 22.26
N ILE A 591 19.19 -10.36 21.35
CA ILE A 591 18.44 -9.76 20.26
C ILE A 591 16.96 -10.09 20.46
N GLU A 592 16.16 -9.07 20.71
CA GLU A 592 14.70 -9.16 20.72
C GLU A 592 14.17 -9.04 19.28
N ALA A 593 13.37 -10.01 18.84
CA ALA A 593 12.81 -10.07 17.49
C ALA A 593 11.51 -10.88 17.47
N VAL A 594 10.68 -10.67 16.44
CA VAL A 594 9.52 -11.54 16.22
C VAL A 594 10.01 -12.92 15.81
N LEU A 595 9.39 -13.97 16.35
CA LEU A 595 9.80 -15.37 16.17
C LEU A 595 10.18 -15.71 14.71
N LEU A 596 11.45 -16.04 14.50
CA LEU A 596 12.03 -16.38 13.19
C LEU A 596 11.79 -17.85 12.78
N LYS A 597 11.33 -18.70 13.70
CA LYS A 597 11.31 -20.18 13.59
C LYS A 597 12.71 -20.74 13.34
N GLN A 598 12.86 -21.73 12.45
CA GLN A 598 14.16 -22.33 12.14
C GLN A 598 15.13 -21.27 11.63
N ILE A 599 16.21 -21.04 12.38
CA ILE A 599 17.31 -20.16 11.95
C ILE A 599 18.14 -20.93 10.92
N ARG A 600 18.36 -20.30 9.76
CA ARG A 600 19.04 -20.94 8.62
C ARG A 600 20.37 -20.29 8.29
N LYS A 601 20.50 -18.99 8.56
CA LYS A 601 21.61 -18.19 8.07
C LYS A 601 21.85 -16.97 8.94
N ILE A 602 23.09 -16.53 9.04
CA ILE A 602 23.46 -15.25 9.61
C ILE A 602 24.35 -14.48 8.64
N GLN A 603 24.33 -13.16 8.76
CA GLN A 603 25.35 -12.28 8.21
C GLN A 603 26.02 -11.57 9.38
N ILE A 604 27.32 -11.78 9.58
CA ILE A 604 28.08 -11.19 10.69
C ILE A 604 29.29 -10.45 10.14
N GLY A 605 29.62 -9.31 10.73
CA GLY A 605 30.75 -8.50 10.28
C GLY A 605 31.03 -7.33 11.20
N HIS A 606 31.92 -6.45 10.76
CA HIS A 606 32.28 -5.23 11.46
C HIS A 606 32.44 -4.04 10.49
N ASP A 607 32.47 -2.83 11.02
CA ASP A 607 32.51 -1.58 10.25
C ASP A 607 33.93 -1.12 9.84
N GLY A 608 34.96 -1.91 10.17
CA GLY A 608 36.36 -1.60 9.87
C GLY A 608 36.97 -0.47 10.69
N THR A 609 36.25 0.09 11.68
CA THR A 609 36.76 1.15 12.55
C THR A 609 37.74 0.61 13.60
N GLY A 610 38.52 1.50 14.20
CA GLY A 610 39.53 1.13 15.21
C GLY A 610 40.91 0.79 14.62
N SER A 611 41.93 0.81 15.48
CA SER A 611 43.33 0.60 15.08
C SER A 611 43.66 -0.87 14.80
N HIS A 612 42.90 -1.80 15.39
CA HIS A 612 42.99 -3.24 15.15
C HIS A 612 41.62 -3.78 14.73
N SER A 613 41.20 -3.43 13.52
CA SER A 613 39.85 -3.79 13.04
C SER A 613 39.75 -5.23 12.53
N GLY A 614 40.87 -5.87 12.17
CA GLY A 614 40.88 -7.25 11.70
C GLY A 614 40.45 -8.24 12.77
N TRP A 615 39.57 -9.18 12.43
CA TRP A 615 38.93 -10.06 13.41
C TRP A 615 38.98 -11.53 12.97
N PHE A 616 39.43 -12.45 13.82
CA PHE A 616 39.34 -13.88 13.52
C PHE A 616 38.13 -14.50 14.23
N LEU A 617 37.05 -14.72 13.49
CA LEU A 617 35.82 -15.32 14.00
C LEU A 617 35.92 -16.85 13.96
N ASN A 618 35.74 -17.52 15.11
CA ASN A 618 35.67 -18.98 15.19
C ASN A 618 34.29 -19.49 14.80
N LYS A 619 33.26 -19.14 15.59
CA LYS A 619 31.88 -19.56 15.37
C LYS A 619 30.89 -18.61 16.06
N VAL A 620 29.62 -18.73 15.69
CA VAL A 620 28.49 -18.08 16.37
C VAL A 620 27.49 -19.17 16.78
N VAL A 621 26.94 -19.09 17.98
CA VAL A 621 25.89 -20.00 18.46
C VAL A 621 24.67 -19.15 18.85
N ILE A 622 23.50 -19.48 18.31
CA ILE A 622 22.27 -18.74 18.57
C ILE A 622 21.24 -19.64 19.23
N ARG A 623 20.70 -19.19 20.37
CA ARG A 623 19.73 -19.92 21.20
C ARG A 623 18.51 -19.05 21.45
N GLN A 624 17.31 -19.62 21.39
CA GLN A 624 16.10 -18.93 21.82
C GLN A 624 15.91 -19.14 23.32
N GLN A 625 15.68 -18.07 24.09
CA GLN A 625 15.73 -18.11 25.56
C GLN A 625 14.65 -18.99 26.23
N ASP A 626 13.48 -19.14 25.59
CA ASP A 626 12.30 -19.75 26.23
C ASP A 626 11.85 -21.09 25.60
N GLN A 627 12.66 -21.73 24.75
CA GLN A 627 12.30 -22.99 24.08
C GLN A 627 13.45 -24.01 24.04
N HIS A 628 13.08 -25.30 24.01
CA HIS A 628 13.99 -26.44 23.85
C HIS A 628 14.47 -26.64 22.40
N TYR A 629 14.54 -25.58 21.59
CA TYR A 629 15.14 -25.71 20.27
C TYR A 629 16.64 -25.87 20.38
N GLU A 630 17.19 -26.78 19.59
CA GLU A 630 18.64 -26.95 19.49
C GLU A 630 19.31 -25.63 19.06
N PRO A 631 20.45 -25.26 19.68
CA PRO A 631 21.21 -24.10 19.28
C PRO A 631 21.61 -24.15 17.81
N ALA A 632 21.33 -23.08 17.07
CA ALA A 632 21.85 -22.94 15.71
C ALA A 632 23.33 -22.53 15.78
N THR A 633 24.23 -23.41 15.36
CA THR A 633 25.67 -23.13 15.30
C THR A 633 26.07 -22.70 13.88
N PHE A 634 26.96 -21.72 13.77
CA PHE A 634 27.48 -21.18 12.52
C PHE A 634 29.01 -21.15 12.59
N ILE A 635 29.67 -22.06 11.89
CA ILE A 635 31.13 -22.15 11.87
C ILE A 635 31.71 -21.15 10.86
N CYS A 636 32.71 -20.37 11.27
CA CYS A 636 33.41 -19.44 10.39
C CYS A 636 34.88 -19.85 10.20
N ASN A 637 35.68 -19.83 11.27
CA ASN A 637 37.12 -20.11 11.25
C ASN A 637 37.92 -19.32 10.20
N ARG A 638 37.55 -18.06 9.96
CA ARG A 638 38.20 -17.17 8.98
C ARG A 638 38.53 -15.82 9.58
N TRP A 639 39.45 -15.11 8.92
CA TRP A 639 39.62 -13.69 9.16
C TRP A 639 38.50 -12.90 8.48
N LEU A 640 38.01 -11.89 9.19
CA LEU A 640 37.20 -10.80 8.73
C LEU A 640 38.10 -9.56 8.80
N ALA A 641 38.89 -9.33 7.75
CA ALA A 641 39.90 -8.28 7.73
C ALA A 641 40.25 -7.92 6.28
N VAL A 642 40.47 -6.64 5.99
CA VAL A 642 40.80 -6.19 4.62
C VAL A 642 42.19 -6.66 4.16
N ASN A 643 43.10 -6.88 5.12
CA ASN A 643 44.50 -7.23 4.89
C ASN A 643 44.83 -8.71 5.18
N GLU A 644 43.85 -9.54 5.57
CA GLU A 644 44.05 -10.97 5.83
C GLU A 644 43.01 -11.83 5.09
N ASP A 645 43.34 -13.13 4.95
CA ASP A 645 42.52 -14.14 4.28
C ASP A 645 42.02 -13.71 2.88
N ASP A 646 40.73 -13.42 2.72
CA ASP A 646 40.13 -13.01 1.44
C ASP A 646 39.70 -11.53 1.40
N GLY A 647 40.14 -10.73 2.37
CA GLY A 647 39.88 -9.29 2.38
C GLY A 647 38.45 -8.89 2.79
N GLN A 648 37.57 -9.85 3.09
CA GLN A 648 36.17 -9.56 3.45
C GLN A 648 36.04 -9.28 4.94
N ILE A 649 35.27 -8.25 5.31
CA ILE A 649 34.96 -7.89 6.71
C ILE A 649 33.55 -8.28 7.15
N VAL A 650 32.79 -8.91 6.25
CA VAL A 650 31.43 -9.42 6.48
C VAL A 650 31.35 -10.83 5.90
N ARG A 651 30.72 -11.74 6.64
CA ARG A 651 30.50 -13.14 6.25
C ARG A 651 29.03 -13.48 6.29
N GLU A 652 28.57 -14.21 5.28
CA GLU A 652 27.31 -14.93 5.31
C GLU A 652 27.59 -16.38 5.67
N LEU A 653 27.00 -16.86 6.76
CA LEU A 653 27.20 -18.21 7.30
C LEU A 653 25.85 -18.92 7.37
N THR A 654 25.77 -20.15 6.88
CA THR A 654 24.60 -21.00 7.06
C THR A 654 24.70 -21.79 8.35
N ALA A 655 23.56 -22.08 8.98
CA ALA A 655 23.53 -22.91 10.16
C ALA A 655 24.15 -24.26 9.79
N THR A 656 25.17 -24.67 10.53
CA THR A 656 25.56 -26.09 10.54
C THR A 656 24.32 -26.83 10.95
N GLN A 657 23.73 -27.58 10.01
CA GLN A 657 22.72 -28.55 10.39
C GLN A 657 23.43 -29.43 11.42
N HIS A 658 22.92 -29.47 12.64
CA HIS A 658 23.12 -30.66 13.45
C HIS A 658 22.40 -31.76 12.66
N LEU A 659 23.10 -32.33 11.69
CA LEU A 659 22.79 -33.65 11.20
C LEU A 659 23.01 -34.51 12.44
N ASP A 660 21.93 -35.08 12.96
CA ASP A 660 22.02 -36.13 13.96
C ASP A 660 23.01 -37.14 13.40
N LYS A 661 24.26 -37.10 13.91
CA LYS A 661 25.27 -38.01 13.43
C LYS A 661 24.84 -39.38 13.89
N THR A 662 24.60 -40.25 12.92
CA THR A 662 24.24 -41.63 13.18
C THR A 662 25.53 -42.41 13.37
N THR A 663 25.60 -43.18 14.45
CA THR A 663 26.70 -44.13 14.67
C THR A 663 26.50 -45.36 13.78
N TYR A 664 27.54 -45.70 13.01
CA TYR A 664 27.64 -46.93 12.23
C TYR A 664 28.73 -47.80 12.84
N ASN A 665 28.34 -48.93 13.43
CA ASN A 665 29.25 -49.93 13.98
C ASN A 665 29.57 -50.95 12.89
N VAL A 666 30.80 -50.94 12.38
CA VAL A 666 31.27 -51.82 11.32
C VAL A 666 32.12 -52.94 11.90
N LYS A 667 31.77 -54.20 11.65
CA LYS A 667 32.60 -55.36 11.95
C LYS A 667 33.02 -56.06 10.67
N ILE A 668 34.27 -56.49 10.60
CA ILE A 668 34.83 -57.15 9.41
C ILE A 668 35.49 -58.44 9.85
N LYS A 669 35.12 -59.55 9.21
CA LYS A 669 35.75 -60.85 9.40
C LYS A 669 36.70 -61.15 8.25
N THR A 670 37.96 -61.34 8.58
CA THR A 670 38.92 -61.96 7.68
C THR A 670 38.75 -63.47 7.75
N GLY A 671 38.71 -64.14 6.59
CA GLY A 671 38.45 -65.57 6.54
C GLY A 671 39.55 -66.41 7.20
N ASP A 672 39.20 -67.64 7.52
CA ASP A 672 40.10 -68.60 8.16
C ASP A 672 40.69 -69.59 7.14
N ILE A 673 41.34 -69.06 6.11
CA ILE A 673 42.08 -69.83 5.11
C ILE A 673 43.56 -69.45 5.12
N PHE A 674 44.42 -70.32 4.58
CA PHE A 674 45.85 -70.04 4.47
C PHE A 674 46.08 -68.72 3.70
N GLN A 675 46.85 -67.79 4.30
CA GLN A 675 47.14 -66.45 3.76
C GLN A 675 45.92 -65.53 3.54
N ALA A 676 44.86 -65.67 4.35
CA ALA A 676 43.69 -64.80 4.27
C ALA A 676 43.92 -63.35 4.72
N GLY A 677 44.90 -63.10 5.61
CA GLY A 677 45.15 -61.78 6.19
C GLY A 677 45.82 -60.80 5.25
N THR A 678 45.71 -59.49 5.55
CA THR A 678 46.26 -58.43 4.70
C THR A 678 47.03 -57.36 5.47
N ASP A 679 48.17 -56.95 4.91
CA ASP A 679 48.97 -55.83 5.39
C ASP A 679 48.69 -54.52 4.61
N ALA A 680 47.72 -54.55 3.68
CA ALA A 680 47.36 -53.39 2.87
C ALA A 680 46.40 -52.44 3.62
N ASP A 681 46.39 -51.16 3.24
CA ASP A 681 45.47 -50.19 3.83
C ASP A 681 44.04 -50.45 3.31
N VAL A 682 43.20 -51.06 4.15
CA VAL A 682 41.80 -51.36 3.86
C VAL A 682 40.92 -50.11 3.99
N HIS A 683 40.00 -49.93 3.06
CA HIS A 683 39.07 -48.82 3.01
C HIS A 683 37.65 -49.27 2.73
N LEU A 684 36.69 -48.48 3.22
CA LEU A 684 35.26 -48.73 3.09
C LEU A 684 34.55 -47.45 2.61
N LYS A 685 33.57 -47.60 1.74
CA LYS A 685 32.58 -46.56 1.42
C LYS A 685 31.19 -47.15 1.52
N ILE A 686 30.29 -46.47 2.23
CA ILE A 686 28.91 -46.93 2.48
C ILE A 686 27.97 -46.05 1.67
N PHE A 687 27.02 -46.68 0.95
CA PHE A 687 25.98 -46.00 0.18
C PHE A 687 24.63 -46.30 0.82
N GLY A 688 23.96 -45.25 1.26
CA GLY A 688 22.58 -45.32 1.73
C GLY A 688 21.63 -44.54 0.84
N LYS A 689 20.33 -44.74 1.06
CA LYS A 689 19.24 -44.12 0.29
C LYS A 689 19.33 -42.59 0.20
N ASN A 690 19.83 -41.93 1.24
CA ASN A 690 19.83 -40.46 1.33
C ASN A 690 21.18 -39.85 0.91
N SER A 691 22.29 -40.55 1.15
CA SER A 691 23.64 -40.07 0.86
C SER A 691 24.68 -41.21 0.93
N SER A 692 25.94 -40.92 0.63
CA SER A 692 27.06 -41.88 0.73
C SER A 692 28.22 -41.28 1.50
N THR A 693 29.00 -42.10 2.19
CA THR A 693 30.24 -41.65 2.84
C THR A 693 31.32 -41.33 1.80
N ASP A 694 32.33 -40.56 2.20
CA ASP A 694 33.62 -40.60 1.49
C ASP A 694 34.32 -41.95 1.74
N LYS A 695 35.48 -42.14 1.10
CA LYS A 695 36.31 -43.33 1.28
C LYS A 695 36.93 -43.31 2.68
N ILE A 696 36.42 -44.16 3.57
CA ILE A 696 36.85 -44.28 4.97
C ILE A 696 38.05 -45.20 5.04
N GLN A 697 39.13 -44.74 5.66
CA GLN A 697 40.28 -45.58 5.97
C GLN A 697 40.04 -46.36 7.26
N LEU A 698 40.12 -47.68 7.21
CA LEU A 698 39.89 -48.53 8.38
C LEU A 698 41.19 -48.71 9.15
N LYS A 699 41.38 -47.90 10.20
CA LYS A 699 42.52 -47.96 11.13
C LYS A 699 42.04 -47.69 12.55
N THR A 700 42.48 -48.47 13.53
CA THR A 700 42.19 -48.18 14.94
C THR A 700 43.23 -47.20 15.49
N THR A 701 42.78 -46.22 16.26
CA THR A 701 43.66 -45.19 16.84
C THR A 701 44.54 -45.71 18.00
N ASN A 702 44.24 -46.89 18.57
CA ASN A 702 44.85 -47.37 19.81
C ASN A 702 45.20 -48.87 19.85
N ASN A 703 45.89 -49.47 18.86
CA ASN A 703 46.55 -50.76 19.14
C ASN A 703 47.74 -51.14 18.26
N THR A 704 48.72 -51.74 18.91
CA THR A 704 49.97 -52.34 18.41
C THR A 704 49.79 -53.76 17.86
N LYS A 705 48.58 -54.14 17.43
CA LYS A 705 48.28 -55.44 16.81
C LYS A 705 47.99 -55.28 15.33
N ALA A 706 48.54 -56.18 14.50
CA ALA A 706 48.19 -56.29 13.09
C ALA A 706 46.68 -56.51 12.94
N GLN A 707 46.05 -55.71 12.08
CA GLN A 707 44.62 -55.73 11.80
C GLN A 707 44.35 -56.62 10.59
N PHE A 708 43.13 -57.12 10.43
CA PHE A 708 42.76 -57.96 9.29
C PHE A 708 43.58 -59.26 9.19
N GLU A 709 43.93 -59.82 10.34
CA GLU A 709 44.63 -61.10 10.44
C GLU A 709 43.70 -62.28 10.18
N ARG A 710 44.28 -63.41 9.74
CA ARG A 710 43.53 -64.64 9.44
C ARG A 710 42.60 -65.02 10.60
N GLY A 711 41.31 -65.18 10.30
CA GLY A 711 40.30 -65.58 11.28
C GLY A 711 39.93 -64.51 12.31
N CYS A 712 40.46 -63.28 12.22
CA CYS A 712 40.13 -62.20 13.15
C CYS A 712 38.85 -61.43 12.75
N ILE A 713 38.20 -60.83 13.75
CA ILE A 713 37.12 -59.87 13.57
C ILE A 713 37.63 -58.51 14.05
N ASP A 714 37.66 -57.54 13.14
CA ASP A 714 38.02 -56.16 13.42
C ASP A 714 36.75 -55.30 13.53
N SER A 715 36.68 -54.40 14.51
CA SER A 715 35.50 -53.58 14.79
C SER A 715 35.84 -52.09 14.76
N PHE A 716 34.99 -51.30 14.13
CA PHE A 716 35.13 -49.86 13.93
C PHE A 716 33.81 -49.17 14.22
N ALA A 717 33.87 -47.96 14.80
CA ALA A 717 32.69 -47.13 15.01
C ALA A 717 32.92 -45.79 14.30
N PHE A 718 31.94 -45.38 13.49
CA PHE A 718 32.00 -44.13 12.75
C PHE A 718 30.74 -43.31 12.97
N GLU A 719 30.89 -41.98 12.98
CA GLU A 719 29.79 -41.05 13.10
C GLU A 719 29.71 -40.17 11.84
N PHE A 720 28.64 -40.38 11.07
CA PHE A 720 28.34 -39.65 9.84
C PHE A 720 26.92 -39.12 9.88
N ASP A 721 26.57 -38.30 8.90
CA ASP A 721 25.18 -37.92 8.62
C ASP A 721 24.33 -39.18 8.38
N ASP A 722 23.03 -39.10 8.66
CA ASP A 722 22.12 -40.22 8.39
C ASP A 722 22.06 -40.55 6.88
N LEU A 723 22.70 -41.65 6.49
CA LEU A 723 22.73 -42.20 5.14
C LEU A 723 21.37 -42.79 4.69
N GLY A 724 20.41 -42.96 5.61
CA GLY A 724 19.18 -43.71 5.40
C GLY A 724 19.43 -45.22 5.33
N LYS A 725 18.48 -45.97 4.74
CA LYS A 725 18.61 -47.42 4.54
C LYS A 725 19.87 -47.73 3.71
N ILE A 726 20.75 -48.60 4.18
CA ILE A 726 21.97 -48.97 3.44
C ILE A 726 21.58 -49.78 2.20
N GLU A 727 22.09 -49.37 1.03
CA GLU A 727 21.80 -50.01 -0.25
C GLU A 727 22.96 -50.91 -0.70
N HIS A 728 24.19 -50.42 -0.59
CA HIS A 728 25.39 -51.19 -0.94
C HIS A 728 26.65 -50.57 -0.31
N ILE A 729 27.76 -51.31 -0.40
CA ILE A 729 29.07 -50.87 0.08
C ILE A 729 30.13 -51.07 -1.01
N LEU A 730 31.22 -50.34 -0.88
CA LEU A 730 32.46 -50.57 -1.61
C LEU A 730 33.59 -50.75 -0.61
N ILE A 731 34.17 -51.95 -0.59
CA ILE A 731 35.31 -52.29 0.27
C ILE A 731 36.49 -52.69 -0.60
N GLY A 732 37.68 -52.28 -0.19
CA GLY A 732 38.89 -52.58 -0.94
C GLY A 732 40.14 -52.24 -0.15
N HIS A 733 41.30 -52.45 -0.76
CA HIS A 733 42.60 -52.12 -0.17
C HIS A 733 43.49 -51.43 -1.20
N ASN A 734 44.60 -50.83 -0.77
CA ASN A 734 45.49 -50.08 -1.66
C ASN A 734 46.52 -50.96 -2.41
N GLY A 735 46.53 -52.28 -2.19
CA GLY A 735 47.45 -53.22 -2.83
C GLY A 735 48.93 -53.04 -2.48
N LYS A 736 49.25 -52.20 -1.47
CA LYS A 736 50.63 -51.96 -1.05
C LYS A 736 51.04 -52.96 0.04
N ASN A 737 52.34 -53.16 0.20
CA ASN A 737 53.02 -54.05 1.16
C ASN A 737 53.08 -55.54 0.75
N PRO A 738 54.13 -56.29 1.16
CA PRO A 738 54.14 -57.75 1.05
C PRO A 738 52.92 -58.32 1.79
N GLY A 739 52.23 -59.32 1.21
CA GLY A 739 51.00 -59.84 1.84
C GLY A 739 49.74 -59.01 1.59
N ALA A 740 49.69 -58.19 0.52
CA ALA A 740 48.53 -57.37 0.20
C ALA A 740 47.26 -58.14 -0.24
N GLY A 741 47.35 -59.45 -0.49
CA GLY A 741 46.17 -60.28 -0.74
C GLY A 741 45.24 -60.28 0.48
N TRP A 742 43.95 -60.36 0.27
CA TRP A 742 42.99 -60.36 1.38
C TRP A 742 41.80 -61.25 1.05
N PHE A 743 41.49 -62.17 1.96
CA PHE A 743 40.27 -62.95 1.90
C PHE A 743 39.28 -62.41 2.94
N LEU A 744 38.42 -61.50 2.47
CA LEU A 744 37.28 -61.00 3.23
C LEU A 744 36.19 -62.06 3.28
N ASP A 745 35.77 -62.48 4.47
CA ASP A 745 34.70 -63.45 4.69
C ASP A 745 33.33 -62.75 4.72
N TRP A 746 33.14 -61.81 5.66
CA TRP A 746 31.94 -60.99 5.73
C TRP A 746 32.20 -59.63 6.37
N ILE A 747 31.26 -58.70 6.16
CA ILE A 747 31.19 -57.40 6.81
C ILE A 747 29.80 -57.22 7.38
N GLU A 748 29.71 -56.68 8.59
CA GLU A 748 28.46 -56.40 9.29
C GLU A 748 28.43 -54.92 9.65
N ILE A 749 27.31 -54.24 9.39
CA ILE A 749 27.09 -52.83 9.73
C ILE A 749 25.83 -52.75 10.60
N ASP A 750 26.03 -52.41 11.87
CA ASP A 750 24.98 -52.16 12.85
C ASP A 750 24.71 -50.66 12.97
N VAL A 751 23.42 -50.28 12.88
CA VAL A 751 22.95 -48.91 13.02
C VAL A 751 21.98 -48.84 14.20
N PRO A 752 22.48 -48.62 15.44
CA PRO A 752 21.68 -48.78 16.66
C PRO A 752 20.44 -47.90 16.74
N VAL A 753 20.52 -46.67 16.24
CA VAL A 753 19.41 -45.70 16.28
C VAL A 753 18.22 -46.15 15.43
N ARG A 754 18.47 -46.94 14.38
CA ARG A 754 17.43 -47.52 13.52
C ARG A 754 17.08 -48.96 13.88
N GLN A 755 17.84 -49.58 14.78
CA GLN A 755 17.76 -51.02 15.09
C GLN A 755 17.92 -51.88 13.81
N GLU A 756 18.77 -51.44 12.89
CA GLU A 756 19.03 -52.11 11.62
C GLU A 756 20.41 -52.78 11.63
N LEU A 757 20.46 -54.03 11.18
CA LEU A 757 21.69 -54.80 10.99
C LEU A 757 21.82 -55.24 9.53
N TYR A 758 22.92 -54.88 8.90
CA TYR A 758 23.25 -55.24 7.54
C TYR A 758 24.45 -56.19 7.55
N ARG A 759 24.40 -57.27 6.78
CA ARG A 759 25.48 -58.25 6.68
C ARG A 759 25.68 -58.71 5.25
#